data_AF-A0A9P5C726-F1
#
_entry.id   AF-A0A9P5C726-F1
#
_cell.length_a   1.000
_cell.length_b   1.000
_cell.length_c   1.000
_cell.angle_alpha   90.00
_cell.angle_beta   90.00
_cell.angle_gamma   90.00
#
_symmetry.space_group_name_H-M   'P 1'
#
loop_
_entity.id
_entity.type
_entity.pdbx_description
1 polymer ?
#
loop_
_entity_poly.entity_id
_entity_poly.type
_entity_poly.pdbx_seq_one_letter_code
_entity_poly.pdbx_strand_id
1 'polypeptide(L)'
;MAPPGALPASQQKSNRVGGWLPQNPKLLISWLRDLVAEVNKHKRDASISSLFLSEPVQQLKELIESTAELRMLASGMFDEVPDRAPYNEDPIGNKQIKSYHEMLEMFDFVMNNKAPSWKKLEYDAGLIGFPFNAILDWPMATASGYAFFLKPEVNSKLKHILNTWKSEVLMTSKSQHVITTGEDGWLSQDSLMSIENDTNLTGQELTFQQIFQCDPQGDPKHWGFKSWDDFFTRKFKDIDQIRPVAFPGQPEWIANSCESKPFALQSNAQEYDSFWLKGQAYSVNEMLHGHKFAEQFVGGTVYQAFLSATSYHRWSSPVSGKVVHTEVVDGTYFSEPTTKGFTSSEGPDPASPNRVQSYISHIATRAIFFIEAPKPIGLMAAMYIGMADVSSCEILQKFNTKCLPANVEKGEEIGLFHHGGSTHCLLFRQGVNLAFVTGAIPAAIAVLVQLRVCLPSSLKVIDRTQSSYNHHVMQMHDLEDNRGKSAAEDATSEPPFLSLDGTAESKPRANPLHAIAWMTVNTLATVFTNKAIFLEPRWKQSQLTFAFIHFLMTWFLLFILSRSPFGIFVPRRAPRLHLIPLGTAMCFNVILPNLSLAYSTVTFYQIARILLTPTVAIMNFLLYGSSLPRGATLSLIPACVGVGLVTYFDSIPVDDHAIKTTSRLGIIFAFTGIFASSLYTVWIAGYHRKLNMNSMQLLYLQAPMACFFLLFFIPLVDDFPSAMYVPTRLSTRVLVIVSTVFASLVNLSQFYIVAQTGPVSSTVVGHVKTCTIVGLGWAMSGRAVSDKSAVGVVIAVAGITS
;
A
#
# COMPACT_ATOMS: atom_id res chain seq x y z
N MET A 1 -2.33 46.69 -0.28
CA MET A 1 -2.67 45.96 0.95
C MET A 1 -3.28 44.64 0.53
N ALA A 2 -2.56 43.53 0.70
CA ALA A 2 -2.99 42.19 0.30
C ALA A 2 -3.10 41.31 1.55
N PRO A 3 -4.19 40.53 1.74
CA PRO A 3 -4.28 39.57 2.84
C PRO A 3 -3.58 38.24 2.47
N PRO A 4 -3.00 37.50 3.44
CA PRO A 4 -2.12 36.36 3.18
C PRO A 4 -2.89 35.03 3.04
N GLY A 5 -2.34 34.12 2.24
CA GLY A 5 -2.97 32.87 1.79
C GLY A 5 -3.05 31.74 2.82
N ALA A 6 -4.09 30.91 2.69
CA ALA A 6 -4.34 29.72 3.49
C ALA A 6 -4.00 28.43 2.72
N LEU A 7 -3.35 27.50 3.44
CA LEU A 7 -2.70 26.26 3.02
C LEU A 7 -3.65 25.13 2.54
N PRO A 8 -3.18 24.17 1.70
CA PRO A 8 -3.90 22.95 1.39
C PRO A 8 -3.43 21.74 2.22
N ALA A 9 -4.36 20.96 2.81
CA ALA A 9 -4.28 19.50 2.98
C ALA A 9 -5.56 18.93 3.62
N SER A 10 -6.09 17.83 3.09
CA SER A 10 -6.68 16.78 3.92
C SER A 10 -6.18 15.42 3.45
N GLN A 11 -5.47 14.75 4.36
CA GLN A 11 -4.61 13.58 4.23
C GLN A 11 -5.39 12.27 4.03
N GLN A 12 -4.93 11.40 3.13
CA GLN A 12 -5.33 9.99 3.05
C GLN A 12 -4.21 9.12 3.67
N LYS A 13 -4.55 8.39 4.74
CA LYS A 13 -3.65 7.53 5.54
C LYS A 13 -3.26 6.26 4.76
N SER A 14 -1.98 5.90 4.79
CA SER A 14 -1.43 4.66 4.21
C SER A 14 -2.02 3.40 4.86
N ASN A 15 -2.48 2.42 4.06
CA ASN A 15 -2.86 1.10 4.59
C ASN A 15 -1.62 0.24 4.85
N ARG A 16 -1.54 -0.20 6.11
CA ARG A 16 -0.41 -0.78 6.83
C ARG A 16 -0.50 -2.31 6.82
N VAL A 17 0.49 -3.02 6.30
CA VAL A 17 0.58 -4.48 6.52
C VAL A 17 1.20 -4.70 7.89
N GLY A 18 0.39 -5.01 8.92
CA GLY A 18 0.80 -5.61 10.19
C GLY A 18 0.58 -4.81 11.48
N GLY A 19 -0.30 -3.80 11.47
CA GLY A 19 -0.74 -3.10 12.70
C GLY A 19 0.25 -2.07 13.26
N TRP A 20 1.32 -1.77 12.52
CA TRP A 20 2.57 -1.13 13.00
C TRP A 20 2.57 0.37 13.22
N LEU A 21 1.49 1.07 12.91
CA LEU A 21 1.55 2.52 12.93
C LEU A 21 0.62 3.05 14.01
N PRO A 22 1.06 4.10 14.74
CA PRO A 22 0.19 4.80 15.65
C PRO A 22 -0.95 5.39 14.84
N GLN A 23 -2.14 5.44 15.43
CA GLN A 23 -3.19 6.29 14.89
C GLN A 23 -2.85 7.78 15.06
N ASN A 24 -1.82 8.10 15.85
CA ASN A 24 -1.55 9.42 16.39
C ASN A 24 -0.04 9.82 16.38
N PRO A 25 0.40 10.68 15.43
CA PRO A 25 1.73 11.28 15.40
C PRO A 25 2.10 12.11 16.65
N LYS A 26 1.12 12.47 17.50
CA LYS A 26 1.34 13.22 18.74
C LYS A 26 2.16 12.45 19.78
N LEU A 27 2.28 11.13 19.64
CA LEU A 27 3.02 10.28 20.57
C LEU A 27 4.53 10.46 20.43
N LEU A 28 5.07 10.47 19.20
CA LEU A 28 6.47 10.79 18.93
C LEU A 28 6.83 12.19 19.46
N ILE A 29 5.95 13.16 19.21
CA ILE A 29 6.10 14.55 19.67
C ILE A 29 6.14 14.61 21.20
N SER A 30 5.31 13.83 21.90
CA SER A 30 5.31 13.80 23.37
C SER A 30 6.60 13.22 23.91
N TRP A 31 7.07 12.11 23.36
CA TRP A 31 8.31 11.48 23.80
C TRP A 31 9.51 12.39 23.59
N LEU A 32 9.62 13.00 22.41
CA LEU A 32 10.73 13.89 22.10
C LEU A 32 10.70 15.15 22.99
N ARG A 33 9.52 15.64 23.36
CA ARG A 33 9.36 16.71 24.37
C ARG A 33 9.93 16.29 25.73
N ASP A 34 9.61 15.09 26.19
CA ASP A 34 10.10 14.58 27.47
C ASP A 34 11.62 14.42 27.45
N LEU A 35 12.20 13.91 26.35
CA LEU A 35 13.64 13.82 26.17
C LEU A 35 14.32 15.20 26.19
N VAL A 36 13.79 16.18 25.45
CA VAL A 36 14.31 17.56 25.48
C VAL A 36 14.30 18.12 26.90
N ALA A 37 13.22 17.87 27.66
CA ALA A 37 13.10 18.33 29.04
C ALA A 37 14.12 17.65 29.96
N GLU A 38 14.34 16.34 29.80
CA GLU A 38 15.35 15.57 30.53
C GLU A 38 16.77 16.07 30.25
N VAL A 39 17.14 16.25 28.97
CA VAL A 39 18.44 16.79 28.54
C VAL A 39 18.67 18.18 29.14
N ASN A 40 17.68 19.08 29.03
CA ASN A 40 17.76 20.43 29.57
C ASN A 40 17.85 20.44 31.10
N LYS A 41 17.17 19.52 31.79
CA LYS A 41 17.30 19.36 33.24
C LYS A 41 18.70 18.86 33.60
N HIS A 42 19.20 17.84 32.92
CA HIS A 42 20.54 17.31 33.14
C HIS A 42 21.61 18.40 32.99
N LYS A 43 21.51 19.24 31.94
CA LYS A 43 22.42 20.39 31.75
C LYS A 43 22.37 21.42 32.88
N ARG A 44 21.21 21.66 33.50
CA ARG A 44 21.08 22.58 34.63
C ARG A 44 21.69 22.02 35.90
N ASP A 45 21.58 20.72 36.10
CA ASP A 45 21.97 20.04 37.33
C ASP A 45 23.44 19.56 37.31
N ALA A 46 24.08 19.51 36.14
CA ALA A 46 25.40 18.94 35.95
C ALA A 46 26.56 19.95 36.12
N SER A 47 27.73 19.45 36.55
CA SER A 47 28.94 20.24 36.78
C SER A 47 29.60 20.69 35.47
N ILE A 48 30.60 21.59 35.54
CA ILE A 48 31.33 22.17 34.39
C ILE A 48 31.82 21.10 33.38
N SER A 49 32.05 19.85 33.79
CA SER A 49 32.45 18.76 32.89
C SER A 49 31.35 18.28 31.93
N SER A 50 30.08 18.61 32.18
CA SER A 50 28.93 18.29 31.31
C SER A 50 28.75 19.25 30.14
N LEU A 51 29.61 20.26 30.01
CA LEU A 51 29.64 21.20 28.88
C LEU A 51 30.34 20.61 27.64
N PHE A 52 31.04 19.48 27.78
CA PHE A 52 31.79 18.85 26.69
C PHE A 52 31.11 17.56 26.25
N LEU A 53 31.01 17.36 24.93
CA LEU A 53 30.49 16.13 24.33
C LEU A 53 31.47 14.98 24.58
N SER A 54 30.92 13.78 24.81
CA SER A 54 31.71 12.54 24.90
C SER A 54 32.41 12.27 23.58
N GLU A 55 33.55 11.59 23.66
CA GLU A 55 34.47 11.40 22.53
C GLU A 55 33.81 10.87 21.24
N PRO A 56 32.92 9.85 21.25
CA PRO A 56 32.24 9.40 20.02
C PRO A 56 31.38 10.48 19.35
N VAL A 57 30.67 11.28 20.14
CA VAL A 57 29.79 12.35 19.63
C VAL A 57 30.60 13.57 19.21
N GLN A 58 31.67 13.90 19.96
CA GLN A 58 32.62 14.93 19.61
C GLN A 58 33.29 14.66 18.26
N GLN A 59 33.67 13.40 17.99
CA GLN A 59 34.21 13.02 16.68
C GLN A 59 33.21 13.19 15.53
N LEU A 60 31.91 12.96 15.77
CA LEU A 60 30.87 13.24 14.77
C LEU A 60 30.75 14.75 14.51
N LYS A 61 30.82 15.57 15.56
CA LYS A 61 30.83 17.03 15.44
C LYS A 61 32.01 17.52 14.60
N GLU A 62 33.22 17.06 14.92
CA GLU A 62 34.45 17.42 14.20
C GLU A 62 34.36 17.00 12.73
N LEU A 63 33.81 15.82 12.44
CA LEU A 63 33.57 15.38 11.07
C LEU A 63 32.60 16.31 10.34
N ILE A 64 31.44 16.64 10.93
CA ILE A 64 30.46 17.56 10.35
C ILE A 64 31.10 18.92 10.04
N GLU A 65 31.94 19.42 10.94
CA GLU A 65 32.55 20.74 10.83
C GLU A 65 33.80 20.77 9.93
N SER A 66 34.38 19.61 9.60
CA SER A 66 35.59 19.50 8.78
C SER A 66 35.42 19.97 7.33
N THR A 67 34.20 19.90 6.79
CA THR A 67 33.91 20.30 5.40
C THR A 67 32.66 21.17 5.31
N ALA A 68 32.63 22.07 4.31
CA ALA A 68 31.45 22.88 4.04
C ALA A 68 30.25 22.03 3.59
N GLU A 69 30.49 20.94 2.86
CA GLU A 69 29.44 20.03 2.39
C GLU A 69 28.71 19.36 3.56
N LEU A 70 29.43 18.71 4.48
CA LEU A 70 28.81 18.02 5.61
C LEU A 70 28.11 19.01 6.55
N ARG A 71 28.69 20.19 6.77
CA ARG A 71 28.05 21.25 7.56
C ARG A 71 26.76 21.74 6.91
N MET A 72 26.77 21.95 5.60
CA MET A 72 25.59 22.37 4.85
C MET A 72 24.49 21.30 4.91
N LEU A 73 24.82 20.02 4.72
CA LEU A 73 23.85 18.92 4.81
C LEU A 73 23.30 18.76 6.25
N ALA A 74 24.17 18.81 7.27
CA ALA A 74 23.76 18.68 8.67
C ALA A 74 22.90 19.86 9.15
N SER A 75 23.14 21.08 8.68
CA SER A 75 22.24 22.22 8.91
C SER A 75 20.95 22.08 8.11
N GLY A 76 21.07 21.80 6.81
CA GLY A 76 19.97 21.68 5.88
C GLY A 76 18.92 20.65 6.31
N MET A 77 19.33 19.53 6.90
CA MET A 77 18.38 18.49 7.32
C MET A 77 17.42 18.92 8.43
N PHE A 78 17.77 19.92 9.25
CA PHE A 78 16.86 20.50 10.24
C PHE A 78 16.08 21.70 9.69
N ASP A 79 16.71 22.47 8.79
CA ASP A 79 16.06 23.61 8.14
C ASP A 79 14.92 23.16 7.21
N GLU A 80 15.12 22.05 6.49
CA GLU A 80 14.18 21.46 5.53
C GLU A 80 12.96 20.78 6.17
N VAL A 81 12.98 20.49 7.49
CA VAL A 81 11.80 19.96 8.19
C VAL A 81 10.67 21.00 8.13
N PRO A 82 9.47 20.65 7.63
CA PRO A 82 8.40 21.61 7.41
C PRO A 82 7.95 22.33 8.69
N ASP A 83 7.83 23.65 8.63
CA ASP A 83 7.30 24.47 9.74
C ASP A 83 5.76 24.55 9.71
N ARG A 84 5.10 23.37 9.71
CA ARG A 84 3.62 23.23 9.73
C ARG A 84 3.17 21.98 10.47
N ALA A 85 1.94 21.96 10.96
CA ALA A 85 1.44 20.84 11.77
C ALA A 85 1.40 19.53 10.96
N PRO A 86 1.65 18.37 11.58
CA PRO A 86 2.05 18.16 12.98
C PRO A 86 3.55 18.42 13.26
N TYR A 87 4.34 18.82 12.26
CA TYR A 87 5.80 18.94 12.32
C TYR A 87 6.30 20.23 13.02
N ASN A 88 5.40 21.17 13.33
CA ASN A 88 5.69 22.43 14.04
C ASN A 88 5.02 22.56 15.42
N GLU A 89 4.27 21.55 15.89
CA GLU A 89 3.48 21.67 17.13
C GLU A 89 4.16 21.00 18.33
N ASP A 90 4.81 21.83 19.14
CA ASP A 90 4.73 21.80 20.60
C ASP A 90 3.53 22.69 21.02
N PRO A 91 2.82 22.48 22.14
CA PRO A 91 1.88 23.45 22.74
C PRO A 91 2.38 24.90 22.91
N ILE A 92 3.66 25.20 22.62
CA ILE A 92 4.25 26.55 22.54
C ILE A 92 4.73 26.94 21.11
N GLY A 93 4.51 26.10 20.09
CA GLY A 93 4.70 26.46 18.67
C GLY A 93 6.15 26.56 18.17
N ASN A 94 7.06 25.69 18.62
CA ASN A 94 8.46 25.63 18.12
C ASN A 94 8.82 24.27 17.49
N LYS A 95 9.74 24.26 16.51
CA LYS A 95 10.53 23.07 16.11
C LYS A 95 11.20 22.44 17.36
N GLN A 96 11.06 21.13 17.58
CA GLN A 96 11.55 20.44 18.80
C GLN A 96 13.08 20.29 18.86
N ILE A 97 13.73 20.06 17.72
CA ILE A 97 15.20 20.10 17.55
C ILE A 97 15.48 21.06 16.40
N LYS A 98 16.26 22.10 16.66
CA LYS A 98 16.45 23.22 15.74
C LYS A 98 17.77 23.16 14.98
N SER A 99 18.73 22.38 15.44
CA SER A 99 20.05 22.30 14.82
C SER A 99 20.73 20.97 15.08
N TYR A 100 21.74 20.66 14.26
CA TYR A 100 22.59 19.50 14.48
C TYR A 100 23.38 19.58 15.80
N HIS A 101 23.59 20.78 16.38
CA HIS A 101 24.23 20.90 17.70
C HIS A 101 23.33 20.35 18.80
N GLU A 102 22.04 20.69 18.78
CA GLU A 102 21.06 20.13 19.72
C GLU A 102 20.93 18.62 19.54
N MET A 103 20.96 18.13 18.29
CA MET A 103 21.00 16.69 18.00
C MET A 103 22.21 16.01 18.62
N LEU A 104 23.40 16.59 18.51
CA LEU A 104 24.62 16.03 19.11
C LEU A 104 24.51 15.97 20.64
N GLU A 105 23.94 16.98 21.28
CA GLU A 105 23.72 16.97 22.73
C GLU A 105 22.71 15.88 23.14
N MET A 106 21.67 15.67 22.35
CA MET A 106 20.73 14.57 22.59
C MET A 106 21.38 13.21 22.38
N PHE A 107 22.20 13.05 21.34
CA PHE A 107 22.95 11.83 21.09
C PHE A 107 23.87 11.50 22.26
N ASP A 108 24.59 12.50 22.77
CA ASP A 108 25.46 12.34 23.93
C ASP A 108 24.67 11.91 25.18
N PHE A 109 23.54 12.56 25.44
CA PHE A 109 22.71 12.19 26.59
C PHE A 109 22.16 10.77 26.47
N VAL A 110 21.59 10.41 25.32
CA VAL A 110 21.02 9.08 25.06
C VAL A 110 22.10 8.01 25.16
N MET A 111 23.23 8.19 24.47
CA MET A 111 24.36 7.26 24.45
C MET A 111 24.87 6.92 25.85
N ASN A 112 24.84 7.88 26.78
CA ASN A 112 25.39 7.70 28.12
C ASN A 112 24.37 7.30 29.19
N ASN A 113 23.08 7.61 29.00
CA ASN A 113 22.11 7.59 30.11
C ASN A 113 20.79 6.87 29.82
N LYS A 114 20.37 6.74 28.56
CA LYS A 114 18.99 6.32 28.25
C LYS A 114 18.95 4.86 27.78
N ALA A 115 18.19 4.03 28.48
CA ALA A 115 17.78 2.71 28.00
C ALA A 115 16.33 2.77 27.50
N PRO A 116 15.92 1.91 26.55
CA PRO A 116 14.54 1.93 26.07
C PRO A 116 13.54 1.45 27.14
N SER A 117 12.57 2.28 27.49
CA SER A 117 11.47 1.95 28.42
C SER A 117 10.25 1.39 27.68
N TRP A 118 9.40 0.63 28.38
CA TRP A 118 8.14 0.17 27.82
C TRP A 118 7.05 1.22 28.03
N LYS A 119 6.36 1.61 26.95
CA LYS A 119 5.15 2.44 27.02
C LYS A 119 4.18 1.99 25.95
N LYS A 120 3.04 1.41 26.33
CA LYS A 120 2.07 0.80 25.40
C LYS A 120 1.68 1.70 24.22
N LEU A 121 1.47 2.99 24.47
CA LEU A 121 1.17 3.96 23.41
C LEU A 121 2.33 4.11 22.40
N GLU A 122 3.58 4.07 22.86
CA GLU A 122 4.77 4.08 22.00
C GLU A 122 4.96 2.75 21.28
N TYR A 123 4.49 1.63 21.87
CA TYR A 123 4.50 0.31 21.23
C TYR A 123 3.58 0.30 20.01
N ASP A 124 2.34 0.72 20.22
CA ASP A 124 1.32 0.86 19.16
C ASP A 124 1.77 1.88 18.10
N ALA A 125 2.75 2.73 18.45
CA ALA A 125 3.39 3.68 17.57
C ALA A 125 4.60 3.14 16.79
N GLY A 126 5.06 1.93 17.06
CA GLY A 126 6.29 1.38 16.46
C GLY A 126 7.57 2.10 16.91
N LEU A 127 7.53 2.83 18.04
CA LEU A 127 8.60 3.70 18.52
C LEU A 127 9.30 3.21 19.79
N ILE A 128 8.77 2.17 20.47
CA ILE A 128 9.49 1.57 21.59
C ILE A 128 10.82 1.03 21.08
N GLY A 129 11.91 1.49 21.70
CA GLY A 129 13.24 0.93 21.45
C GLY A 129 14.26 1.88 20.84
N PHE A 130 13.83 2.99 20.22
CA PHE A 130 14.68 3.69 19.22
C PHE A 130 14.87 5.19 19.50
N PRO A 131 15.58 5.56 20.57
CA PRO A 131 15.76 6.96 20.95
C PRO A 131 16.53 7.80 19.92
N PHE A 132 17.53 7.23 19.23
CA PHE A 132 18.24 7.93 18.14
C PHE A 132 17.34 8.08 16.92
N ASN A 133 16.57 7.05 16.54
CA ASN A 133 15.59 7.15 15.46
C ASN A 133 14.55 8.22 15.76
N ALA A 134 14.05 8.31 16.98
CA ALA A 134 13.08 9.32 17.38
C ALA A 134 13.63 10.76 17.24
N ILE A 135 14.93 10.96 17.50
CA ILE A 135 15.63 12.23 17.26
C ILE A 135 15.74 12.53 15.76
N LEU A 136 15.93 11.50 14.93
CA LEU A 136 16.25 11.62 13.51
C LEU A 136 15.10 11.41 12.53
N ASP A 137 13.92 10.96 12.98
CA ASP A 137 12.80 10.52 12.12
C ASP A 137 12.42 11.60 11.09
N TRP A 138 12.33 12.86 11.52
CA TRP A 138 12.07 13.97 10.60
C TRP A 138 13.32 14.45 9.84
N PRO A 139 14.48 14.70 10.48
CA PRO A 139 15.68 15.10 9.76
C PRO A 139 16.07 14.13 8.63
N MET A 140 15.97 12.81 8.83
CA MET A 140 16.35 11.82 7.82
C MET A 140 15.44 11.81 6.59
N ALA A 141 14.18 12.25 6.74
CA ALA A 141 13.18 12.34 5.68
C ALA A 141 13.39 13.54 4.73
N THR A 142 14.37 14.39 5.01
CA THR A 142 14.71 15.58 4.19
C THR A 142 15.70 15.23 3.07
N ALA A 143 15.87 16.11 2.08
CA ALA A 143 16.81 15.88 0.98
C ALA A 143 18.26 15.95 1.49
N SER A 144 18.53 16.92 2.36
CA SER A 144 19.82 17.04 3.04
C SER A 144 20.09 15.87 3.97
N GLY A 145 19.08 15.41 4.73
CA GLY A 145 19.20 14.24 5.60
C GLY A 145 19.50 12.96 4.83
N TYR A 146 18.75 12.69 3.76
CA TYR A 146 19.02 11.57 2.86
C TYR A 146 20.47 11.57 2.34
N ALA A 147 20.96 12.71 1.85
CA ALA A 147 22.33 12.83 1.36
C ALA A 147 23.38 12.69 2.48
N PHE A 148 23.11 13.23 3.67
CA PHE A 148 24.00 13.15 4.83
C PHE A 148 24.17 11.71 5.31
N PHE A 149 23.07 10.98 5.51
CA PHE A 149 23.08 9.62 6.04
C PHE A 149 23.50 8.55 5.03
N LEU A 150 23.73 8.90 3.76
CA LEU A 150 24.37 8.01 2.78
C LEU A 150 25.91 8.07 2.83
N LYS A 151 26.51 9.03 3.54
CA LYS A 151 27.97 9.19 3.59
C LYS A 151 28.63 8.09 4.45
N PRO A 152 29.59 7.31 3.92
CA PRO A 152 30.26 6.26 4.69
C PRO A 152 30.97 6.77 5.94
N GLU A 153 31.60 7.94 5.86
CA GLU A 153 32.30 8.59 6.97
C GLU A 153 31.35 8.97 8.12
N VAL A 154 30.13 9.42 7.79
CA VAL A 154 29.08 9.72 8.78
C VAL A 154 28.61 8.43 9.46
N ASN A 155 28.32 7.39 8.68
CA ASN A 155 27.88 6.10 9.22
C ASN A 155 28.96 5.44 10.07
N SER A 156 30.24 5.60 9.76
CA SER A 156 31.34 5.14 10.62
C SER A 156 31.30 5.79 12.01
N LYS A 157 30.99 7.09 12.11
CA LYS A 157 30.84 7.77 13.40
C LYS A 157 29.55 7.37 14.14
N LEU A 158 28.44 7.21 13.41
CA LEU A 158 27.19 6.69 13.98
C LEU A 158 27.36 5.28 14.55
N LYS A 159 28.07 4.40 13.83
CA LYS A 159 28.45 3.06 14.33
C LYS A 159 29.20 3.15 15.65
N HIS A 160 30.16 4.07 15.76
CA HIS A 160 30.92 4.25 17.00
C HIS A 160 30.00 4.64 18.16
N ILE A 161 29.12 5.62 17.96
CA ILE A 161 28.12 6.06 18.97
C ILE A 161 27.21 4.90 19.40
N LEU A 162 26.64 4.16 18.44
CA LEU A 162 25.74 3.04 18.73
C LEU A 162 26.46 1.89 19.46
N ASN A 163 27.71 1.61 19.10
CA ASN A 163 28.52 0.61 19.79
C ASN A 163 28.85 1.02 21.23
N THR A 164 29.16 2.30 21.46
CA THR A 164 29.37 2.83 22.82
C THR A 164 28.09 2.76 23.64
N TRP A 165 26.95 3.16 23.08
CA TRP A 165 25.66 3.02 23.76
C TRP A 165 25.35 1.57 24.17
N LYS A 166 25.60 0.63 23.25
CA LYS A 166 25.51 -0.81 23.49
C LYS A 166 26.38 -1.24 24.68
N SER A 167 27.69 -0.96 24.62
CA SER A 167 28.65 -1.46 25.62
C SER A 167 28.54 -0.79 26.98
N GLU A 168 28.23 0.52 27.02
CA GLU A 168 28.27 1.32 28.24
C GLU A 168 26.94 1.38 28.99
N VAL A 169 25.82 1.22 28.28
CA VAL A 169 24.47 1.35 28.84
C VAL A 169 23.67 0.07 28.69
N LEU A 170 23.43 -0.39 27.46
CA LEU A 170 22.42 -1.40 27.21
C LEU A 170 22.84 -2.81 27.64
N MET A 171 24.14 -3.13 27.59
CA MET A 171 24.69 -4.40 28.07
C MET A 171 25.08 -4.38 29.55
N THR A 172 24.93 -3.25 30.24
CA THR A 172 25.35 -3.08 31.64
C THR A 172 24.14 -2.98 32.57
N SER A 173 24.39 -3.06 33.88
CA SER A 173 23.36 -2.90 34.91
C SER A 173 22.71 -1.51 34.89
N LYS A 174 23.30 -0.50 34.22
CA LYS A 174 22.69 0.83 34.05
C LYS A 174 21.31 0.75 33.41
N SER A 175 21.08 -0.22 32.53
CA SER A 175 19.80 -0.40 31.84
C SER A 175 18.77 -1.24 32.61
N GLN A 176 19.10 -1.82 33.77
CA GLN A 176 18.15 -2.63 34.54
C GLN A 176 16.94 -1.84 35.05
N HIS A 177 17.04 -0.51 35.15
CA HIS A 177 15.94 0.33 35.65
C HIS A 177 14.69 0.28 34.77
N VAL A 178 14.80 -0.07 33.49
CA VAL A 178 13.65 -0.28 32.58
C VAL A 178 13.13 -1.72 32.60
N ILE A 179 13.86 -2.67 33.19
CA ILE A 179 13.46 -4.08 33.32
C ILE A 179 12.81 -4.26 34.68
N THR A 180 11.60 -3.75 34.86
CA THR A 180 10.87 -3.85 36.12
C THR A 180 9.40 -4.19 35.88
N THR A 181 8.71 -4.58 36.95
CA THR A 181 7.27 -4.87 36.95
C THR A 181 6.39 -3.62 37.11
N GLY A 182 7.00 -2.43 37.21
CA GLY A 182 6.27 -1.15 37.26
C GLY A 182 5.64 -0.78 35.92
N GLU A 183 4.78 0.24 35.90
CA GLU A 183 3.94 0.62 34.74
C GLU A 183 4.74 0.88 33.44
N ASP A 184 5.89 1.55 33.53
CA ASP A 184 6.77 1.85 32.39
C ASP A 184 7.88 0.79 32.15
N GLY A 185 7.77 -0.36 32.84
CA GLY A 185 8.76 -1.42 32.83
C GLY A 185 8.46 -2.52 31.80
N TRP A 186 9.51 -3.16 31.28
CA TRP A 186 9.39 -4.27 30.33
C TRP A 186 8.79 -5.56 30.92
N LEU A 187 8.70 -5.66 32.26
CA LEU A 187 8.02 -6.75 32.96
C LEU A 187 6.66 -6.30 33.50
N SER A 188 6.14 -5.15 33.05
CA SER A 188 4.77 -4.73 33.32
C SER A 188 3.77 -5.71 32.73
N GLN A 189 2.57 -5.78 33.30
CA GLN A 189 1.52 -6.67 32.82
C GLN A 189 1.19 -6.43 31.33
N ASP A 190 1.13 -5.18 30.90
CA ASP A 190 0.86 -4.80 29.50
C ASP A 190 1.99 -5.25 28.55
N SER A 191 3.25 -5.11 28.97
CA SER A 191 4.41 -5.59 28.20
C SER A 191 4.40 -7.10 28.07
N LEU A 192 4.22 -7.80 29.19
CA LEU A 192 4.20 -9.26 29.23
C LEU A 192 3.09 -9.82 28.33
N MET A 193 1.87 -9.30 28.44
CA MET A 193 0.76 -9.71 27.56
C MET A 193 1.07 -9.47 26.09
N SER A 194 1.71 -8.35 25.74
CA SER A 194 2.07 -8.05 24.34
C SER A 194 3.12 -9.04 23.82
N ILE A 195 4.16 -9.31 24.60
CA ILE A 195 5.19 -10.30 24.26
C ILE A 195 4.58 -11.70 24.17
N GLU A 196 3.75 -12.10 25.13
CA GLU A 196 3.05 -13.38 25.14
C GLU A 196 2.15 -13.53 23.92
N ASN A 197 1.38 -12.51 23.54
CA ASN A 197 0.53 -12.55 22.34
C ASN A 197 1.35 -12.68 21.05
N ASP A 198 2.47 -11.98 20.96
CA ASP A 198 3.35 -12.04 19.79
C ASP A 198 4.10 -13.38 19.70
N THR A 199 4.35 -14.02 20.86
CA THR A 199 5.12 -15.26 20.98
C THR A 199 4.22 -16.51 21.01
N ASN A 200 2.99 -16.49 21.50
CA ASN A 200 2.17 -17.70 21.63
C ASN A 200 1.62 -18.21 20.30
N LEU A 201 1.75 -19.51 20.06
CA LEU A 201 1.21 -20.17 18.87
C LEU A 201 -0.31 -20.21 18.89
N THR A 202 -0.91 -20.27 17.70
CA THR A 202 -2.36 -20.36 17.58
C THR A 202 -2.89 -21.54 18.40
N GLY A 203 -3.73 -21.25 19.39
CA GLY A 203 -4.28 -22.25 20.31
C GLY A 203 -3.43 -22.55 21.55
N GLN A 204 -2.36 -21.79 21.80
CA GLN A 204 -1.57 -21.83 23.04
C GLN A 204 -1.72 -20.53 23.83
N GLU A 205 -1.69 -20.63 25.16
CA GLU A 205 -1.72 -19.49 26.09
C GLU A 205 -0.65 -19.71 27.17
N LEU A 206 0.62 -19.76 26.76
CA LEU A 206 1.74 -19.87 27.70
C LEU A 206 2.10 -18.49 28.26
N THR A 207 2.44 -18.43 29.54
CA THR A 207 2.92 -17.19 30.16
C THR A 207 4.39 -16.95 29.83
N PHE A 208 4.86 -15.71 29.98
CA PHE A 208 6.25 -15.33 29.74
C PHE A 208 7.24 -16.23 30.51
N GLN A 209 6.90 -16.60 31.75
CA GLN A 209 7.73 -17.46 32.61
C GLN A 209 7.77 -18.93 32.18
N GLN A 210 6.75 -19.36 31.43
CA GLN A 210 6.72 -20.69 30.81
C GLN A 210 7.52 -20.68 29.50
N ILE A 211 7.53 -19.55 28.79
CA ILE A 211 8.17 -19.39 27.48
C ILE A 211 9.67 -19.14 27.60
N PHE A 212 10.08 -18.16 28.40
CA PHE A 212 11.45 -17.66 28.44
C PHE A 212 12.21 -18.08 29.70
N GLN A 213 13.54 -18.11 29.61
CA GLN A 213 14.41 -18.26 30.77
C GLN A 213 14.35 -16.98 31.62
N CYS A 214 13.77 -17.09 32.81
CA CYS A 214 13.70 -16.01 33.79
C CYS A 214 13.58 -16.58 35.21
N ASP A 215 13.93 -15.78 36.22
CA ASP A 215 13.91 -16.15 37.64
C ASP A 215 13.15 -15.10 38.49
N PRO A 216 11.81 -15.08 38.43
CA PRO A 216 11.00 -14.18 39.25
C PRO A 216 11.02 -14.51 40.75
N GLN A 217 11.47 -15.71 41.14
CA GLN A 217 11.53 -16.09 42.56
C GLN A 217 12.83 -15.62 43.22
N GLY A 218 13.97 -15.82 42.55
CA GLY A 218 15.27 -15.35 43.02
C GLY A 218 15.51 -13.86 42.81
N ASP A 219 14.86 -13.25 41.82
CA ASP A 219 14.95 -11.83 41.52
C ASP A 219 13.56 -11.28 41.14
N PRO A 220 12.70 -10.95 42.12
CA PRO A 220 11.33 -10.53 41.85
C PRO A 220 11.23 -9.19 41.12
N LYS A 221 12.31 -8.40 41.10
CA LYS A 221 12.32 -7.07 40.48
C LYS A 221 12.70 -7.12 39.01
N HIS A 222 13.75 -7.87 38.67
CA HIS A 222 14.31 -7.92 37.32
C HIS A 222 14.19 -9.29 36.66
N TRP A 223 13.61 -10.28 37.36
CA TRP A 223 13.37 -11.65 36.91
C TRP A 223 14.63 -12.34 36.38
N GLY A 224 15.79 -12.01 36.95
CA GLY A 224 17.08 -12.59 36.64
C GLY A 224 17.85 -11.88 35.53
N PHE A 225 17.21 -11.01 34.73
CA PHE A 225 17.85 -10.29 33.63
C PHE A 225 18.85 -9.24 34.12
N LYS A 226 20.07 -9.26 33.58
CA LYS A 226 21.18 -8.42 34.04
C LYS A 226 21.28 -7.07 33.34
N SER A 227 20.62 -6.91 32.22
CA SER A 227 20.61 -5.68 31.43
C SER A 227 19.42 -5.68 30.47
N TRP A 228 19.17 -4.56 29.81
CA TRP A 228 18.17 -4.50 28.76
C TRP A 228 18.55 -5.38 27.57
N ASP A 229 19.84 -5.53 27.23
CA ASP A 229 20.28 -6.48 26.19
C ASP A 229 19.91 -7.94 26.54
N ASP A 230 20.11 -8.32 27.79
CA ASP A 230 19.89 -9.68 28.27
C ASP A 230 18.39 -10.03 28.19
N PHE A 231 17.53 -9.07 28.54
CA PHE A 231 16.08 -9.18 28.33
C PHE A 231 15.70 -9.19 26.84
N PHE A 232 16.32 -8.33 26.03
CA PHE A 232 16.02 -8.19 24.61
C PHE A 232 16.39 -9.46 23.83
N THR A 233 17.57 -10.00 24.11
CA THR A 233 18.12 -11.23 23.51
C THR A 233 17.79 -12.49 24.32
N ARG A 234 16.75 -12.43 25.17
CA ARG A 234 16.27 -13.52 26.02
C ARG A 234 16.19 -14.85 25.29
N LYS A 235 16.40 -15.94 26.02
CA LYS A 235 16.35 -17.31 25.49
C LYS A 235 15.05 -17.99 25.87
N PHE A 236 14.55 -18.87 25.00
CA PHE A 236 13.48 -19.80 25.35
C PHE A 236 13.93 -20.73 26.47
N LYS A 237 12.99 -21.09 27.35
CA LYS A 237 13.25 -22.03 28.45
C LYS A 237 13.66 -23.40 27.91
N ASP A 238 12.88 -23.91 26.97
CA ASP A 238 13.17 -25.09 26.15
C ASP A 238 12.74 -24.79 24.72
N ILE A 239 13.71 -24.45 23.86
CA ILE A 239 13.42 -24.06 22.48
C ILE A 239 12.83 -25.22 21.68
N ASP A 240 13.19 -26.48 21.96
CA ASP A 240 12.71 -27.60 21.17
C ASP A 240 11.30 -28.02 21.58
N GLN A 241 10.91 -27.80 22.83
CA GLN A 241 9.54 -27.98 23.30
C GLN A 241 8.62 -26.84 22.86
N ILE A 242 9.04 -25.60 23.06
CA ILE A 242 8.20 -24.42 22.78
C ILE A 242 8.12 -24.20 21.27
N ARG A 243 9.25 -24.42 20.58
CA ARG A 243 9.49 -24.17 19.15
C ARG A 243 10.12 -25.42 18.46
N PRO A 244 9.43 -26.56 18.28
CA PRO A 244 9.91 -27.71 17.49
C PRO A 244 10.02 -27.47 15.96
N VAL A 245 11.20 -27.74 15.37
CA VAL A 245 11.45 -27.57 13.93
C VAL A 245 10.50 -28.45 13.10
N ALA A 246 9.76 -27.85 12.16
CA ALA A 246 8.91 -28.58 11.24
C ALA A 246 9.73 -29.30 10.15
N PHE A 247 9.37 -30.56 9.88
CA PHE A 247 9.99 -31.41 8.85
C PHE A 247 11.54 -31.42 8.89
N PRO A 248 12.19 -31.66 10.05
CA PRO A 248 13.62 -31.42 10.24
C PRO A 248 14.50 -32.19 9.24
N GLY A 249 14.14 -33.43 8.91
CA GLY A 249 14.87 -34.28 7.97
C GLY A 249 14.48 -34.13 6.49
N GLN A 250 13.57 -33.21 6.13
CA GLN A 250 13.12 -33.03 4.74
C GLN A 250 13.77 -31.78 4.12
N PRO A 251 14.71 -31.93 3.16
CA PRO A 251 15.47 -30.82 2.58
C PRO A 251 14.64 -29.94 1.65
N GLU A 252 13.49 -30.38 1.18
CA GLU A 252 12.57 -29.59 0.36
C GLU A 252 11.75 -28.56 1.15
N TRP A 253 11.83 -28.58 2.48
CA TRP A 253 11.15 -27.66 3.38
C TRP A 253 12.09 -26.66 4.02
N ILE A 254 11.78 -25.39 3.85
CA ILE A 254 12.52 -24.26 4.43
C ILE A 254 11.79 -23.78 5.69
N ALA A 255 12.51 -23.69 6.79
CA ALA A 255 12.00 -23.11 8.04
C ALA A 255 12.09 -21.58 8.00
N ASN A 256 11.20 -20.91 8.73
CA ASN A 256 11.36 -19.48 8.97
C ASN A 256 12.64 -19.27 9.80
N SER A 257 13.37 -18.19 9.51
CA SER A 257 14.67 -17.95 10.15
C SER A 257 14.57 -17.09 11.42
N CYS A 258 13.60 -16.17 11.44
CA CYS A 258 13.31 -15.29 12.57
C CYS A 258 11.80 -15.21 12.86
N GLU A 259 11.39 -14.96 14.10
CA GLU A 259 9.98 -14.74 14.43
C GLU A 259 9.49 -13.46 13.77
N SER A 260 8.78 -13.61 12.66
CA SER A 260 8.63 -12.52 11.71
C SER A 260 7.30 -12.57 10.98
N LYS A 261 6.93 -11.43 10.40
CA LYS A 261 5.75 -11.28 9.53
C LYS A 261 6.23 -11.15 8.08
N PRO A 262 5.68 -11.94 7.14
CA PRO A 262 5.98 -11.80 5.72
C PRO A 262 5.75 -10.37 5.25
N PHE A 263 6.77 -9.77 4.62
CA PHE A 263 6.71 -8.40 4.12
C PHE A 263 6.53 -8.38 2.60
N ALA A 264 7.42 -9.05 1.87
CA ALA A 264 7.42 -9.02 0.42
C ALA A 264 7.97 -10.32 -0.18
N LEU A 265 7.52 -10.59 -1.41
CA LEU A 265 7.96 -11.71 -2.22
C LEU A 265 8.11 -11.22 -3.66
N GLN A 266 9.32 -11.37 -4.20
CA GLN A 266 9.62 -11.00 -5.59
C GLN A 266 10.33 -12.15 -6.29
N SER A 267 9.76 -12.61 -7.40
CA SER A 267 10.42 -13.53 -8.33
C SER A 267 11.05 -12.77 -9.49
N ASN A 268 12.00 -13.41 -10.16
CA ASN A 268 12.78 -12.81 -11.25
C ASN A 268 13.54 -11.55 -10.78
N ALA A 269 14.21 -11.64 -9.63
CA ALA A 269 15.03 -10.55 -9.10
C ALA A 269 16.16 -10.19 -10.08
N GLN A 270 16.40 -8.90 -10.31
CA GLN A 270 17.40 -8.44 -11.28
C GLN A 270 18.77 -8.30 -10.62
N GLU A 271 19.83 -8.35 -11.43
CA GLU A 271 21.21 -8.10 -10.95
C GLU A 271 21.32 -6.71 -10.33
N TYR A 272 20.85 -5.71 -11.09
CA TYR A 272 20.65 -4.34 -10.69
C TYR A 272 19.24 -3.94 -11.14
N ASP A 273 18.41 -3.46 -10.21
CA ASP A 273 17.10 -2.93 -10.54
C ASP A 273 17.13 -1.39 -10.53
N SER A 274 16.32 -0.77 -11.39
CA SER A 274 16.47 0.64 -11.77
C SER A 274 15.18 1.42 -11.53
N PHE A 275 14.61 1.36 -10.33
CA PHE A 275 13.52 2.29 -9.98
C PHE A 275 13.19 2.40 -8.48
N TRP A 276 13.98 3.15 -7.72
CA TRP A 276 13.74 3.42 -6.28
C TRP A 276 12.50 4.29 -5.98
N LEU A 277 11.79 4.76 -7.02
CA LEU A 277 10.68 5.72 -6.93
C LEU A 277 9.29 5.07 -6.79
N LYS A 278 9.06 3.87 -7.34
CA LYS A 278 7.74 3.17 -7.27
C LYS A 278 7.93 1.67 -7.38
N GLY A 279 7.71 0.97 -6.27
CA GLY A 279 7.99 -0.46 -6.16
C GLY A 279 9.41 -0.64 -5.63
N GLN A 280 9.49 -1.16 -4.42
CA GLN A 280 10.73 -1.33 -3.69
C GLN A 280 11.41 -2.61 -4.18
N ALA A 281 11.89 -2.59 -5.42
CA ALA A 281 12.46 -3.74 -6.09
C ALA A 281 13.80 -4.15 -5.47
N TYR A 282 14.16 -5.42 -5.62
CA TYR A 282 15.41 -5.99 -5.11
C TYR A 282 16.48 -6.08 -6.20
N SER A 283 17.62 -5.44 -5.95
CA SER A 283 18.85 -5.61 -6.71
C SER A 283 19.77 -6.61 -6.01
N VAL A 284 19.94 -7.77 -6.64
CA VAL A 284 20.69 -8.90 -6.06
C VAL A 284 22.13 -8.50 -5.74
N ASN A 285 22.80 -7.75 -6.60
CA ASN A 285 24.22 -7.46 -6.42
C ASN A 285 24.47 -6.47 -5.26
N GLU A 286 23.60 -5.49 -5.08
CA GLU A 286 23.68 -4.52 -3.99
C GLU A 286 23.33 -5.19 -2.64
N MET A 287 22.28 -6.01 -2.62
CA MET A 287 21.92 -6.81 -1.44
C MET A 287 23.08 -7.68 -0.97
N LEU A 288 23.72 -8.40 -1.90
CA LEU A 288 24.80 -9.35 -1.62
C LEU A 288 26.22 -8.73 -1.67
N HIS A 289 26.32 -7.40 -1.61
CA HIS A 289 27.59 -6.67 -1.53
C HIS A 289 28.59 -7.03 -2.64
N GLY A 290 28.12 -7.26 -3.87
CA GLY A 290 29.00 -7.61 -4.99
C GLY A 290 29.67 -8.98 -4.87
N HIS A 291 29.24 -9.83 -3.92
CA HIS A 291 29.89 -11.11 -3.68
C HIS A 291 29.83 -12.00 -4.92
N LYS A 292 30.88 -12.81 -5.17
CA LYS A 292 31.01 -13.69 -6.35
C LYS A 292 29.86 -14.69 -6.56
N PHE A 293 29.04 -14.94 -5.54
CA PHE A 293 27.86 -15.81 -5.64
C PHE A 293 26.60 -15.06 -6.04
N ALA A 294 26.60 -13.72 -6.06
CA ALA A 294 25.43 -12.90 -6.35
C ALA A 294 24.83 -13.21 -7.72
N GLU A 295 25.65 -13.40 -8.75
CA GLU A 295 25.21 -13.75 -10.11
C GLU A 295 24.31 -15.00 -10.14
N GLN A 296 24.54 -15.97 -9.25
CA GLN A 296 23.73 -17.20 -9.20
C GLN A 296 22.29 -16.97 -8.72
N PHE A 297 22.02 -15.83 -8.06
CA PHE A 297 20.70 -15.45 -7.56
C PHE A 297 19.93 -14.54 -8.51
N VAL A 298 20.56 -14.07 -9.59
CA VAL A 298 19.91 -13.28 -10.65
C VAL A 298 18.85 -14.13 -11.35
N GLY A 299 17.67 -13.54 -11.60
CA GLY A 299 16.48 -14.26 -12.07
C GLY A 299 15.80 -15.15 -11.02
N GLY A 300 16.33 -15.14 -9.79
CA GLY A 300 15.86 -15.92 -8.64
C GLY A 300 14.65 -15.33 -7.92
N THR A 301 14.39 -15.82 -6.71
CA THR A 301 13.30 -15.34 -5.84
C THR A 301 13.85 -14.78 -4.52
N VAL A 302 13.34 -13.63 -4.11
CA VAL A 302 13.64 -12.97 -2.83
C VAL A 302 12.37 -12.98 -1.98
N TYR A 303 12.48 -13.49 -0.76
CA TYR A 303 11.47 -13.41 0.28
C TYR A 303 11.98 -12.53 1.42
N GLN A 304 11.21 -11.52 1.82
CA GLN A 304 11.54 -10.63 2.94
C GLN A 304 10.48 -10.73 4.03
N ALA A 305 10.90 -10.74 5.30
CA ALA A 305 10.02 -10.71 6.46
C ALA A 305 10.61 -9.94 7.64
N PHE A 306 9.74 -9.28 8.40
CA PHE A 306 10.05 -8.27 9.43
C PHE A 306 9.80 -8.78 10.86
N LEU A 307 10.61 -8.35 11.82
CA LEU A 307 10.53 -8.68 13.24
C LEU A 307 10.05 -7.47 14.06
N SER A 308 9.06 -7.67 14.94
CA SER A 308 8.62 -6.65 15.90
C SER A 308 9.62 -6.52 17.05
N ALA A 309 9.64 -5.39 17.77
CA ALA A 309 10.47 -5.20 18.96
C ALA A 309 10.20 -6.23 20.08
N THR A 310 8.99 -6.79 20.13
CA THR A 310 8.57 -7.86 21.06
C THR A 310 8.95 -9.26 20.60
N SER A 311 9.36 -9.44 19.34
CA SER A 311 9.70 -10.75 18.76
C SER A 311 10.99 -11.34 19.36
N TYR A 312 11.22 -12.63 19.11
CA TYR A 312 12.50 -13.27 19.38
C TYR A 312 13.56 -12.87 18.32
N HIS A 313 14.66 -12.27 18.77
CA HIS A 313 15.67 -11.63 17.89
C HIS A 313 16.93 -12.47 17.61
N ARG A 314 16.89 -13.76 17.93
CA ARG A 314 17.94 -14.73 17.57
C ARG A 314 17.54 -15.45 16.29
N TRP A 315 18.50 -15.65 15.39
CA TRP A 315 18.27 -16.17 14.06
C TRP A 315 18.62 -17.64 14.01
N SER A 316 17.73 -18.43 13.42
CA SER A 316 17.93 -19.85 13.19
C SER A 316 18.17 -20.13 11.71
N SER A 317 19.01 -21.11 11.39
CA SER A 317 19.23 -21.53 10.00
C SER A 317 17.92 -22.02 9.38
N PRO A 318 17.51 -21.50 8.21
CA PRO A 318 16.27 -21.91 7.56
C PRO A 318 16.37 -23.32 6.94
N VAL A 319 17.58 -23.87 6.77
CA VAL A 319 17.85 -25.17 6.12
C VAL A 319 19.04 -25.87 6.79
N SER A 320 19.12 -27.20 6.66
CA SER A 320 20.36 -27.94 6.95
C SER A 320 21.30 -27.84 5.76
N GLY A 321 22.61 -27.84 6.01
CA GLY A 321 23.60 -27.79 4.95
C GLY A 321 24.98 -27.38 5.45
N LYS A 322 25.74 -26.73 4.58
CA LYS A 322 27.07 -26.22 4.89
C LYS A 322 27.12 -24.72 4.64
N VAL A 323 27.38 -23.94 5.68
CA VAL A 323 27.66 -22.51 5.55
C VAL A 323 29.02 -22.38 4.86
N VAL A 324 29.03 -21.80 3.67
CA VAL A 324 30.24 -21.68 2.83
C VAL A 324 30.85 -20.29 2.87
N HIS A 325 30.07 -19.27 3.25
CA HIS A 325 30.56 -17.91 3.43
C HIS A 325 29.64 -17.14 4.39
N THR A 326 30.24 -16.25 5.16
CA THR A 326 29.55 -15.26 5.99
C THR A 326 30.30 -13.93 5.99
N GLU A 327 29.55 -12.84 6.08
CA GLU A 327 30.09 -11.49 6.18
C GLU A 327 29.11 -10.58 6.92
N VAL A 328 29.62 -9.63 7.70
CA VAL A 328 28.83 -8.48 8.16
C VAL A 328 29.26 -7.29 7.32
N VAL A 329 28.33 -6.74 6.55
CA VAL A 329 28.53 -5.57 5.70
C VAL A 329 28.09 -4.35 6.50
N ASP A 330 29.03 -3.44 6.73
CA ASP A 330 28.72 -2.13 7.31
C ASP A 330 27.93 -1.29 6.29
N GLY A 331 26.86 -0.66 6.76
CA GLY A 331 25.97 0.11 5.91
C GLY A 331 25.39 1.32 6.61
N THR A 332 24.27 1.82 6.10
CA THR A 332 23.57 2.95 6.72
C THR A 332 22.83 2.56 7.97
N TYR A 333 22.79 3.48 8.94
CA TYR A 333 22.03 3.34 10.18
C TYR A 333 20.67 4.03 10.08
N PHE A 334 20.67 5.31 9.70
CA PHE A 334 19.48 6.17 9.70
C PHE A 334 19.26 6.77 8.30
N SER A 335 18.80 5.98 7.33
CA SER A 335 18.60 6.47 5.96
C SER A 335 17.16 6.25 5.50
N GLU A 336 16.54 7.33 5.02
CA GLU A 336 15.23 7.30 4.38
C GLU A 336 15.32 7.95 2.99
N PRO A 337 14.90 7.26 1.91
CA PRO A 337 14.91 7.83 0.58
C PRO A 337 13.88 8.95 0.47
N THR A 338 14.21 10.02 -0.27
CA THR A 338 13.35 11.20 -0.43
C THR A 338 11.95 10.88 -1.00
N THR A 339 11.83 9.76 -1.73
CA THR A 339 10.59 9.19 -2.26
C THR A 339 9.63 8.72 -1.18
N LYS A 340 10.15 8.43 0.02
CA LYS A 340 9.37 8.11 1.22
C LYS A 340 9.41 9.22 2.26
N GLY A 341 10.33 10.19 2.14
CA GLY A 341 10.40 11.40 2.97
C GLY A 341 9.39 12.51 2.60
N PHE A 342 9.69 13.77 2.95
CA PHE A 342 8.73 14.88 2.85
C PHE A 342 8.26 15.23 1.44
N THR A 343 9.00 14.81 0.39
CA THR A 343 8.60 15.03 -1.02
C THR A 343 7.58 14.00 -1.51
N SER A 344 7.30 12.96 -0.73
CA SER A 344 6.28 11.95 -0.99
C SER A 344 4.87 12.54 -0.95
N SER A 345 4.01 12.12 -1.87
CA SER A 345 2.58 12.45 -1.82
C SER A 345 1.84 11.82 -0.63
N GLU A 346 2.41 10.79 -0.01
CA GLU A 346 1.88 10.10 1.18
C GLU A 346 2.45 10.66 2.51
N GLY A 347 3.28 11.71 2.42
CA GLY A 347 4.09 12.21 3.54
C GLY A 347 5.29 11.32 3.87
N PRO A 348 6.15 11.77 4.80
CA PRO A 348 7.31 11.01 5.28
C PRO A 348 6.90 9.66 5.86
N ASP A 349 7.83 8.72 5.96
CA ASP A 349 7.64 7.53 6.79
C ASP A 349 7.35 7.95 8.24
N PRO A 350 6.22 7.56 8.86
CA PRO A 350 5.85 8.09 10.19
C PRO A 350 6.70 7.56 11.36
N ALA A 351 7.51 6.54 11.09
CA ALA A 351 8.51 5.97 11.98
C ALA A 351 9.43 5.13 11.08
N SER A 352 10.35 5.79 10.36
CA SER A 352 11.29 5.11 9.47
C SER A 352 12.06 4.03 10.24
N PRO A 353 12.31 2.82 9.70
CA PRO A 353 12.14 2.40 8.30
C PRO A 353 10.88 1.56 7.98
N ASN A 354 9.72 1.89 8.54
CA ASN A 354 8.47 1.12 8.34
C ASN A 354 8.05 0.93 6.87
N ARG A 355 8.21 1.94 6.04
CA ARG A 355 7.84 1.97 4.61
C ARG A 355 9.02 1.74 3.68
N VAL A 356 10.24 1.56 4.19
CA VAL A 356 11.50 1.48 3.41
C VAL A 356 12.26 0.17 3.57
N GLN A 357 11.56 -0.90 3.97
CA GLN A 357 12.10 -2.23 4.25
C GLN A 357 12.91 -2.87 3.11
N SER A 358 12.46 -2.78 1.86
CA SER A 358 13.27 -3.33 0.76
C SER A 358 14.43 -2.40 0.42
N TYR A 359 14.29 -1.08 0.62
CA TYR A 359 15.40 -0.13 0.39
C TYR A 359 16.59 -0.43 1.30
N ILE A 360 16.35 -0.60 2.61
CA ILE A 360 17.42 -0.91 3.58
C ILE A 360 18.10 -2.27 3.31
N SER A 361 17.46 -3.19 2.59
CA SER A 361 18.11 -4.47 2.21
C SER A 361 19.34 -4.30 1.31
N HIS A 362 19.47 -3.14 0.66
CA HIS A 362 20.57 -2.82 -0.24
C HIS A 362 21.71 -2.07 0.46
N ILE A 363 21.38 -1.23 1.44
CA ILE A 363 22.31 -0.23 1.94
C ILE A 363 22.56 -0.30 3.45
N ALA A 364 21.67 -0.89 4.23
CA ALA A 364 21.81 -0.92 5.68
C ALA A 364 22.84 -1.98 6.10
N THR A 365 23.28 -1.86 7.36
CA THR A 365 24.15 -2.86 7.97
C THR A 365 23.46 -4.22 7.97
N ARG A 366 24.16 -5.26 7.48
CA ARG A 366 23.55 -6.59 7.30
C ARG A 366 24.56 -7.72 7.41
N ALA A 367 24.15 -8.82 8.04
CA ALA A 367 24.86 -10.08 8.00
C ALA A 367 24.37 -10.93 6.82
N ILE A 368 25.30 -11.47 6.04
CA ILE A 368 25.04 -12.31 4.86
C ILE A 368 25.57 -13.71 5.14
N PHE A 369 24.77 -14.73 4.84
CA PHE A 369 25.14 -16.14 4.88
C PHE A 369 24.90 -16.75 3.51
N PHE A 370 25.86 -17.52 3.01
CA PHE A 370 25.64 -18.45 1.91
C PHE A 370 25.66 -19.87 2.45
N ILE A 371 24.58 -20.62 2.23
CA ILE A 371 24.39 -21.97 2.74
C ILE A 371 24.21 -22.90 1.55
N GLU A 372 25.13 -23.85 1.39
CA GLU A 372 24.98 -24.96 0.44
C GLU A 372 24.09 -26.02 1.09
N ALA A 373 22.79 -25.99 0.78
CA ALA A 373 21.82 -26.96 1.25
C ALA A 373 21.73 -28.16 0.29
N PRO A 374 21.25 -29.33 0.75
CA PRO A 374 20.93 -30.43 -0.14
C PRO A 374 19.94 -30.01 -1.23
N LYS A 375 19.94 -30.75 -2.35
CA LYS A 375 18.86 -30.64 -3.34
C LYS A 375 17.50 -30.90 -2.64
N PRO A 376 16.43 -30.18 -3.03
CA PRO A 376 16.30 -29.37 -4.24
C PRO A 376 16.69 -27.89 -4.11
N ILE A 377 17.11 -27.42 -2.94
CA ILE A 377 17.42 -26.00 -2.69
C ILE A 377 18.80 -25.63 -3.29
N GLY A 378 19.84 -26.42 -2.94
CA GLY A 378 21.22 -26.07 -3.27
C GLY A 378 21.69 -24.80 -2.56
N LEU A 379 22.64 -24.08 -3.16
CA LEU A 379 23.09 -22.78 -2.65
C LEU A 379 21.93 -21.79 -2.47
N MET A 380 21.74 -21.31 -1.24
CA MET A 380 20.85 -20.21 -0.89
C MET A 380 21.60 -19.09 -0.17
N ALA A 381 21.07 -17.88 -0.19
CA ALA A 381 21.56 -16.79 0.65
C ALA A 381 20.52 -16.40 1.71
N ALA A 382 20.97 -16.20 2.94
CA ALA A 382 20.18 -15.63 4.03
C ALA A 382 20.82 -14.33 4.48
N MET A 383 20.03 -13.27 4.57
CA MET A 383 20.49 -11.95 4.98
C MET A 383 19.69 -11.46 6.18
N TYR A 384 20.38 -10.93 7.17
CA TYR A 384 19.81 -10.36 8.39
C TYR A 384 20.20 -8.89 8.44
N ILE A 385 19.21 -8.02 8.43
CA ILE A 385 19.39 -6.58 8.21
C ILE A 385 19.01 -5.83 9.48
N GLY A 386 19.97 -5.10 10.02
CA GLY A 386 19.77 -4.21 11.15
C GLY A 386 19.27 -2.83 10.70
N MET A 387 18.43 -2.19 11.51
CA MET A 387 17.73 -0.95 11.20
C MET A 387 17.90 0.11 12.28
N ALA A 388 18.16 1.37 11.92
CA ALA A 388 18.18 2.49 12.87
C ALA A 388 19.13 2.23 14.06
N ASP A 389 18.66 2.47 15.29
CA ASP A 389 19.32 2.16 16.56
C ASP A 389 19.78 0.70 16.68
N VAL A 390 19.23 -0.17 15.82
CA VAL A 390 19.22 -1.64 15.88
C VAL A 390 20.02 -2.23 14.73
N SER A 391 21.26 -1.86 14.66
CA SER A 391 22.07 -2.16 13.48
C SER A 391 23.11 -3.24 13.73
N SER A 392 23.19 -3.75 14.96
CA SER A 392 24.17 -4.78 15.30
C SER A 392 23.71 -6.14 14.78
N CYS A 393 24.55 -6.73 13.91
CA CYS A 393 24.37 -8.07 13.39
C CYS A 393 25.49 -8.94 13.93
N GLU A 394 25.20 -9.82 14.89
CA GLU A 394 26.19 -10.75 15.43
C GLU A 394 26.06 -12.12 14.76
N ILE A 395 27.14 -12.56 14.12
CA ILE A 395 27.28 -13.93 13.61
C ILE A 395 27.95 -14.76 14.70
N LEU A 396 27.34 -15.89 15.08
CA LEU A 396 27.90 -16.76 16.12
C LEU A 396 29.28 -17.28 15.72
N GLN A 397 30.15 -17.46 16.72
CA GLN A 397 31.55 -17.84 16.53
C GLN A 397 31.75 -19.06 15.62
N LYS A 398 30.86 -20.06 15.69
CA LYS A 398 30.89 -21.27 14.83
C LYS A 398 30.85 -20.93 13.33
N PHE A 399 30.14 -19.87 12.97
CA PHE A 399 29.90 -19.46 11.59
C PHE A 399 30.73 -18.23 11.19
N ASN A 400 31.66 -17.78 12.03
CA ASN A 400 32.59 -16.73 11.65
C ASN A 400 33.42 -17.16 10.44
N THR A 401 33.81 -16.23 9.56
CA THR A 401 34.54 -16.47 8.31
C THR A 401 35.78 -17.34 8.49
N LYS A 402 36.46 -17.27 9.65
CA LYS A 402 37.64 -18.09 9.98
C LYS A 402 37.34 -19.57 10.23
N CYS A 403 36.09 -19.91 10.50
CA CYS A 403 35.62 -21.26 10.84
C CYS A 403 34.87 -21.95 9.69
N LEU A 404 34.83 -21.31 8.52
CA LEU A 404 34.10 -21.82 7.35
C LEU A 404 34.99 -22.70 6.44
N PRO A 405 34.41 -23.70 5.77
CA PRO A 405 32.99 -24.04 5.76
C PRO A 405 32.55 -24.82 7.01
N ALA A 406 31.37 -24.51 7.55
CA ALA A 406 30.83 -25.11 8.77
C ALA A 406 29.48 -25.80 8.50
N ASN A 407 29.25 -26.98 9.09
CA ASN A 407 27.95 -27.65 9.00
C ASN A 407 26.91 -26.93 9.87
N VAL A 408 25.68 -26.85 9.38
CA VAL A 408 24.54 -26.26 10.09
C VAL A 408 23.31 -27.12 9.95
N GLU A 409 22.54 -27.25 11.03
CA GLU A 409 21.24 -27.93 11.01
C GLU A 409 20.08 -26.95 10.87
N LYS A 410 18.99 -27.37 10.22
CA LYS A 410 17.75 -26.59 10.13
C LYS A 410 17.23 -26.29 11.53
N GLY A 411 17.04 -25.00 11.82
CA GLY A 411 16.69 -24.50 13.13
C GLY A 411 17.88 -24.10 13.99
N GLU A 412 19.10 -24.57 13.73
CA GLU A 412 20.26 -24.22 14.56
C GLU A 412 20.45 -22.70 14.65
N GLU A 413 20.68 -22.17 15.85
CA GLU A 413 20.96 -20.73 16.02
C GLU A 413 22.27 -20.37 15.30
N ILE A 414 22.26 -19.34 14.47
CA ILE A 414 23.42 -18.91 13.66
C ILE A 414 23.89 -17.49 13.96
N GLY A 415 23.04 -16.69 14.60
CA GLY A 415 23.33 -15.29 14.91
C GLY A 415 22.21 -14.63 15.69
N LEU A 416 22.38 -13.35 16.00
CA LEU A 416 21.39 -12.56 16.72
C LEU A 416 21.54 -11.06 16.45
N PHE A 417 20.43 -10.35 16.60
CA PHE A 417 20.44 -8.90 16.71
C PHE A 417 20.58 -8.52 18.17
N HIS A 418 21.43 -7.54 18.46
CA HIS A 418 21.34 -6.81 19.72
C HIS A 418 20.60 -5.50 19.49
N HIS A 419 19.70 -5.23 20.42
CA HIS A 419 19.08 -3.92 20.66
C HIS A 419 18.10 -3.39 19.62
N GLY A 420 16.99 -4.11 19.33
CA GLY A 420 15.81 -3.60 18.60
C GLY A 420 15.29 -4.33 17.32
N GLY A 421 14.49 -3.66 16.49
CA GLY A 421 13.77 -4.18 15.31
C GLY A 421 14.61 -4.46 14.04
N SER A 422 14.16 -5.44 13.25
CA SER A 422 14.99 -6.02 12.19
C SER A 422 14.17 -6.65 11.06
N THR A 423 14.82 -6.96 9.95
CA THR A 423 14.23 -7.70 8.82
C THR A 423 15.23 -8.72 8.32
N HIS A 424 14.73 -9.72 7.61
CA HIS A 424 15.58 -10.69 6.97
C HIS A 424 15.09 -10.98 5.55
N CYS A 425 16.04 -11.35 4.69
CA CYS A 425 15.78 -11.78 3.32
C CYS A 425 16.32 -13.19 3.10
N LEU A 426 15.54 -14.03 2.43
CA LEU A 426 15.96 -15.32 1.90
C LEU A 426 15.99 -15.24 0.37
N LEU A 427 17.12 -15.61 -0.24
CA LEU A 427 17.34 -15.57 -1.68
C LEU A 427 17.56 -16.98 -2.21
N PHE A 428 16.85 -17.30 -3.29
CA PHE A 428 16.87 -18.59 -3.95
C PHE A 428 17.25 -18.44 -5.42
N ARG A 429 18.08 -19.35 -5.93
CA ARG A 429 18.54 -19.34 -7.33
C ARG A 429 17.39 -19.54 -8.33
N GLN A 430 17.63 -19.11 -9.56
CA GLN A 430 16.71 -19.40 -10.67
C GLN A 430 16.46 -20.92 -10.78
N GLY A 431 15.19 -21.30 -10.96
CA GLY A 431 14.78 -22.70 -11.11
C GLY A 431 14.32 -23.38 -9.82
N VAL A 432 14.55 -22.78 -8.64
CA VAL A 432 13.94 -23.23 -7.38
C VAL A 432 12.48 -22.79 -7.34
N ASN A 433 11.54 -23.72 -7.55
CA ASN A 433 10.10 -23.42 -7.55
C ASN A 433 9.54 -23.50 -6.13
N LEU A 434 9.23 -22.35 -5.53
CA LEU A 434 8.73 -22.26 -4.16
C LEU A 434 7.21 -22.31 -4.10
N ALA A 435 6.67 -23.16 -3.23
CA ALA A 435 5.26 -23.17 -2.83
C ALA A 435 5.12 -22.55 -1.44
N PHE A 436 4.27 -21.55 -1.32
CA PHE A 436 3.96 -20.88 -0.06
C PHE A 436 2.73 -21.51 0.54
N VAL A 437 2.87 -22.02 1.75
CA VAL A 437 1.75 -22.35 2.62
C VAL A 437 0.98 -21.07 2.97
N THR A 438 -0.32 -21.19 3.23
CA THR A 438 -1.29 -20.09 3.26
C THR A 438 -0.90 -18.88 4.14
N GLY A 439 -0.08 -19.07 5.18
CA GLY A 439 0.40 -18.01 6.08
C GLY A 439 1.75 -17.40 5.76
N ALA A 440 2.50 -17.95 4.81
CA ALA A 440 3.75 -17.41 4.32
C ALA A 440 3.55 -16.38 3.19
N ILE A 441 2.32 -16.24 2.69
CA ILE A 441 1.99 -15.37 1.56
C ILE A 441 1.83 -13.93 2.06
N PRO A 442 2.62 -12.97 1.55
CA PRO A 442 2.40 -11.55 1.84
C PRO A 442 0.96 -11.15 1.46
N ALA A 443 0.24 -10.52 2.40
CA ALA A 443 -1.17 -10.15 2.35
C ALA A 443 -2.24 -11.22 2.67
N ALA A 444 -1.86 -12.47 3.02
CA ALA A 444 -2.84 -13.46 3.49
C ALA A 444 -3.06 -13.46 5.01
N ILE A 445 -2.11 -12.93 5.81
CA ILE A 445 -2.15 -13.00 7.28
C ILE A 445 -1.57 -11.73 7.91
N ALA A 446 -2.24 -11.22 8.97
CA ALA A 446 -1.76 -10.12 9.84
C ALA A 446 -1.10 -10.60 11.15
N VAL A 447 -0.99 -11.92 11.33
CA VAL A 447 -0.44 -12.61 12.51
C VAL A 447 1.07 -12.83 12.35
N LEU A 448 1.82 -12.71 13.45
CA LEU A 448 3.23 -13.10 13.51
C LEU A 448 3.39 -14.57 13.11
N VAL A 449 4.29 -14.86 12.18
CA VAL A 449 4.53 -16.23 11.72
C VAL A 449 5.69 -16.79 12.53
N GLN A 450 5.32 -17.44 13.63
CA GLN A 450 6.18 -17.84 14.72
C GLN A 450 7.11 -18.99 14.32
N LEU A 451 8.34 -18.96 14.85
CA LEU A 451 9.33 -19.96 14.49
C LEU A 451 8.99 -21.29 15.15
N ARG A 452 8.92 -22.33 14.32
CA ARG A 452 9.00 -23.75 14.70
C ARG A 452 7.79 -24.32 15.52
N VAL A 453 6.53 -24.19 15.06
CA VAL A 453 5.48 -25.24 15.23
C VAL A 453 4.61 -25.27 13.96
N CYS A 454 4.21 -26.49 13.57
CA CYS A 454 3.30 -26.88 12.48
C CYS A 454 2.45 -25.78 11.80
N LEU A 455 2.87 -25.39 10.59
CA LEU A 455 2.14 -24.78 9.44
C LEU A 455 1.35 -23.47 9.71
N PRO A 456 1.53 -22.38 8.92
CA PRO A 456 1.82 -22.37 7.49
C PRO A 456 2.88 -21.31 7.11
N SER A 457 4.16 -21.52 7.48
CA SER A 457 5.32 -20.72 7.03
C SER A 457 6.29 -21.40 6.07
N SER A 458 6.23 -22.72 5.93
CA SER A 458 7.28 -23.49 5.29
C SER A 458 7.17 -23.51 3.77
N LEU A 459 8.22 -23.05 3.08
CA LEU A 459 8.28 -23.11 1.64
C LEU A 459 8.57 -24.54 1.21
N LYS A 460 7.77 -25.09 0.30
CA LYS A 460 8.02 -26.41 -0.30
C LYS A 460 8.53 -26.25 -1.72
N VAL A 461 9.60 -26.95 -2.10
CA VAL A 461 10.04 -27.00 -3.49
C VAL A 461 9.21 -28.01 -4.29
N ILE A 462 8.66 -27.60 -5.44
CA ILE A 462 7.84 -28.48 -6.32
C ILE A 462 8.70 -29.04 -7.47
N ASP A 463 8.71 -30.37 -7.62
CA ASP A 463 9.28 -31.08 -8.78
C ASP A 463 8.26 -31.13 -9.95
N ARG A 464 8.69 -30.82 -11.18
CA ARG A 464 7.85 -30.83 -12.39
C ARG A 464 7.44 -32.24 -12.84
N THR A 465 8.04 -33.30 -12.31
CA THR A 465 7.76 -34.68 -12.74
C THR A 465 6.56 -35.34 -12.04
N GLN A 466 5.98 -34.72 -11.01
CA GLN A 466 4.81 -35.25 -10.26
C GLN A 466 3.49 -34.49 -10.49
N SER A 467 3.35 -33.76 -11.61
CA SER A 467 2.09 -33.07 -11.95
C SER A 467 0.91 -33.99 -12.32
N SER A 468 1.03 -35.32 -12.14
CA SER A 468 -0.01 -36.28 -12.54
C SER A 468 -0.57 -37.17 -11.42
N TYR A 469 -0.12 -37.06 -10.17
CA TYR A 469 -0.65 -37.87 -9.07
C TYR A 469 -0.77 -37.06 -7.77
N ASN A 470 -1.91 -36.40 -7.57
CA ASN A 470 -2.51 -36.16 -6.25
C ASN A 470 -3.94 -35.59 -6.42
N HIS A 471 -4.78 -36.36 -7.10
CA HIS A 471 -6.21 -36.42 -6.77
C HIS A 471 -6.38 -37.67 -5.92
N HIS A 472 -6.40 -37.54 -4.59
CA HIS A 472 -6.85 -38.49 -3.56
C HIS A 472 -5.95 -38.36 -2.32
N VAL A 473 -6.30 -37.48 -1.38
CA VAL A 473 -6.34 -37.73 0.08
C VAL A 473 -7.04 -36.51 0.70
N MET A 474 -8.36 -36.59 0.89
CA MET A 474 -9.09 -36.00 2.03
C MET A 474 -10.59 -36.37 1.96
N GLN A 475 -10.86 -37.61 2.35
CA GLN A 475 -12.11 -38.15 2.92
C GLN A 475 -11.60 -39.17 3.95
N MET A 476 -12.08 -39.31 5.19
CA MET A 476 -13.36 -38.99 5.84
C MET A 476 -13.20 -39.27 7.36
N HIS A 477 -14.10 -38.70 8.18
CA HIS A 477 -14.61 -39.19 9.50
C HIS A 477 -13.59 -39.33 10.66
N ASP A 478 -13.88 -39.05 11.93
CA ASP A 478 -15.11 -38.87 12.71
C ASP A 478 -14.77 -38.12 14.01
N LEU A 479 -15.72 -37.35 14.53
CA LEU A 479 -16.13 -37.24 15.94
C LEU A 479 -17.04 -36.00 16.10
N GLU A 480 -18.30 -36.17 15.68
CA GLU A 480 -19.43 -35.52 16.35
C GLU A 480 -19.70 -36.28 17.66
N ASP A 481 -19.69 -35.60 18.81
CA ASP A 481 -20.79 -35.62 19.80
C ASP A 481 -20.38 -34.91 21.10
N ASN A 482 -21.03 -33.78 21.38
CA ASN A 482 -21.48 -33.28 22.68
C ASN A 482 -21.40 -31.74 22.79
N ARG A 483 -22.52 -31.09 22.45
CA ARG A 483 -23.37 -30.31 23.39
C ARG A 483 -24.21 -29.32 22.60
N GLY A 484 -25.41 -29.76 22.23
CA GLY A 484 -26.54 -28.85 22.18
C GLY A 484 -26.85 -28.36 23.59
N LYS A 485 -26.84 -27.04 23.78
CA LYS A 485 -27.71 -26.24 24.67
C LYS A 485 -27.16 -24.81 24.76
N SER A 486 -27.55 -23.99 23.78
CA SER A 486 -28.00 -22.60 23.96
C SER A 486 -28.16 -21.98 22.58
N ALA A 487 -29.32 -22.21 21.96
CA ALA A 487 -29.77 -21.47 20.80
C ALA A 487 -31.16 -20.95 21.14
N ALA A 488 -31.22 -19.78 21.76
CA ALA A 488 -32.40 -18.91 21.82
C ALA A 488 -32.01 -17.62 22.55
N GLU A 489 -31.23 -16.76 21.88
CA GLU A 489 -31.22 -15.30 22.00
C GLU A 489 -30.12 -14.77 21.07
N ASP A 490 -30.34 -13.62 20.44
CA ASP A 490 -29.52 -12.97 19.41
C ASP A 490 -29.59 -13.51 17.97
N ALA A 491 -30.81 -13.60 17.46
CA ALA A 491 -31.09 -13.48 16.03
C ALA A 491 -31.43 -12.02 15.66
N THR A 492 -30.50 -11.07 15.82
CA THR A 492 -30.53 -9.75 15.15
C THR A 492 -29.17 -9.05 15.23
N SER A 493 -28.23 -9.38 14.35
CA SER A 493 -27.21 -8.42 13.87
C SER A 493 -26.46 -9.01 12.68
N GLU A 494 -26.80 -8.57 11.47
CA GLU A 494 -25.88 -8.68 10.34
C GLU A 494 -24.62 -7.85 10.66
N PRO A 495 -23.40 -8.37 10.47
CA PRO A 495 -22.20 -7.57 10.63
C PRO A 495 -22.16 -6.48 9.55
N PRO A 496 -21.85 -5.22 9.91
CA PRO A 496 -21.80 -4.14 8.93
C PRO A 496 -20.71 -4.42 7.89
N PHE A 497 -21.07 -4.23 6.62
CA PHE A 497 -20.19 -4.31 5.46
C PHE A 497 -18.92 -3.46 5.67
N LEU A 498 -17.81 -4.10 6.01
CA LEU A 498 -16.47 -3.51 6.12
C LEU A 498 -15.93 -3.14 4.74
N SER A 499 -15.59 -1.87 4.56
CA SER A 499 -15.12 -1.23 3.33
C SER A 499 -13.72 -1.74 2.93
N LEU A 500 -13.69 -2.52 1.86
CA LEU A 500 -12.49 -3.07 1.21
C LEU A 500 -11.94 -2.09 0.16
N ASP A 501 -11.03 -1.20 0.55
CA ASP A 501 -10.37 -0.27 -0.36
C ASP A 501 -8.82 -0.42 -0.33
N GLY A 502 -8.28 -1.36 -1.12
CA GLY A 502 -6.86 -1.36 -1.54
C GLY A 502 -6.64 -0.43 -2.74
N THR A 503 -5.46 0.03 -3.11
CA THR A 503 -5.24 0.73 -4.41
C THR A 503 -3.88 0.29 -4.92
N ALA A 504 -3.81 -0.50 -5.99
CA ALA A 504 -3.83 -0.09 -7.41
C ALA A 504 -2.61 0.76 -7.82
N GLU A 505 -1.72 0.14 -8.59
CA GLU A 505 -0.46 0.64 -9.18
C GLU A 505 -0.52 2.07 -9.78
N SER A 506 0.58 2.85 -9.71
CA SER A 506 0.73 4.08 -10.49
C SER A 506 1.74 3.95 -11.65
N LYS A 507 1.18 3.64 -12.84
CA LYS A 507 1.79 3.75 -14.18
C LYS A 507 2.07 5.23 -14.57
N PRO A 508 2.78 5.52 -15.68
CA PRO A 508 3.41 6.82 -15.96
C PRO A 508 2.40 7.97 -16.00
N ARG A 509 2.76 9.12 -15.42
CA ARG A 509 1.95 10.35 -15.52
C ARG A 509 2.04 10.90 -16.94
N ALA A 510 1.07 10.56 -17.77
CA ALA A 510 0.70 11.43 -18.89
C ALA A 510 0.25 12.77 -18.32
N ASN A 511 0.67 13.88 -18.95
CA ASN A 511 0.26 15.22 -18.56
C ASN A 511 -1.28 15.27 -18.45
N PRO A 512 -1.87 15.70 -17.32
CA PRO A 512 -3.32 15.67 -17.09
C PRO A 512 -4.10 16.41 -18.19
N LEU A 513 -3.52 17.49 -18.74
CA LEU A 513 -4.09 18.18 -19.90
C LEU A 513 -4.16 17.28 -21.14
N HIS A 514 -3.15 16.45 -21.36
CA HIS A 514 -3.09 15.52 -22.50
C HIS A 514 -4.11 14.39 -22.37
N ALA A 515 -4.28 13.83 -21.17
CA ALA A 515 -5.28 12.80 -20.91
C ALA A 515 -6.72 13.34 -21.07
N ILE A 516 -6.97 14.57 -20.60
CA ILE A 516 -8.25 15.27 -20.74
C ILE A 516 -8.53 15.61 -22.22
N ALA A 517 -7.53 16.14 -22.94
CA ALA A 517 -7.65 16.45 -24.36
C ALA A 517 -7.89 15.18 -25.20
N TRP A 518 -7.12 14.12 -24.96
CA TRP A 518 -7.27 12.83 -25.62
C TRP A 518 -8.66 12.21 -25.40
N MET A 519 -9.17 12.27 -24.18
CA MET A 519 -10.52 11.80 -23.86
C MET A 519 -11.60 12.62 -24.59
N THR A 520 -11.45 13.94 -24.58
CA THR A 520 -12.41 14.86 -25.19
C THR A 520 -12.48 14.62 -26.70
N VAL A 521 -11.34 14.50 -27.37
CA VAL A 521 -11.26 14.21 -28.81
C VAL A 521 -11.89 12.85 -29.15
N ASN A 522 -11.52 11.78 -28.44
CA ASN A 522 -12.08 10.44 -28.69
C ASN A 522 -13.59 10.36 -28.44
N THR A 523 -14.08 11.06 -27.41
CA THR A 523 -15.50 11.12 -27.11
C THR A 523 -16.26 11.87 -28.20
N LEU A 524 -15.76 13.03 -28.64
CA LEU A 524 -16.39 13.80 -29.73
C LEU A 524 -16.38 13.01 -31.03
N ALA A 525 -15.25 12.38 -31.38
CA ALA A 525 -15.13 11.53 -32.55
C ALA A 525 -16.17 10.39 -32.52
N THR A 526 -16.33 9.72 -31.38
CA THR A 526 -17.36 8.68 -31.20
C THR A 526 -18.77 9.25 -31.39
N VAL A 527 -19.09 10.38 -30.76
CA VAL A 527 -20.44 10.98 -30.83
C VAL A 527 -20.81 11.39 -32.25
N PHE A 528 -19.90 12.06 -32.98
CA PHE A 528 -20.14 12.47 -34.36
C PHE A 528 -20.20 11.27 -35.32
N THR A 529 -19.33 10.27 -35.14
CA THR A 529 -19.35 9.02 -35.92
C THR A 529 -20.66 8.28 -35.71
N ASN A 530 -21.10 8.10 -34.46
CA ASN A 530 -22.39 7.48 -34.12
C ASN A 530 -23.56 8.25 -34.72
N LYS A 531 -23.55 9.59 -34.61
CA LYS A 531 -24.60 10.44 -35.19
C LYS A 531 -24.69 10.23 -36.71
N ALA A 532 -23.55 10.16 -37.41
CA ALA A 532 -23.51 9.92 -38.85
C ALA A 532 -24.01 8.51 -39.24
N ILE A 533 -23.76 7.49 -38.41
CA ILE A 533 -24.30 6.13 -38.60
C ILE A 533 -25.82 6.12 -38.39
N PHE A 534 -26.32 6.80 -37.35
CA PHE A 534 -27.75 6.88 -37.02
C PHE A 534 -28.56 7.82 -37.92
N LEU A 535 -27.94 8.51 -38.90
CA LEU A 535 -28.67 9.17 -39.98
C LEU A 535 -29.35 8.16 -40.92
N GLU A 536 -28.84 6.93 -41.00
CA GLU A 536 -29.49 5.87 -41.75
C GLU A 536 -30.70 5.34 -40.95
N PRO A 537 -31.94 5.40 -41.51
CA PRO A 537 -33.17 5.12 -40.76
C PRO A 537 -33.22 3.75 -40.07
N ARG A 538 -32.49 2.76 -40.59
CA ARG A 538 -32.44 1.40 -40.06
C ARG A 538 -31.53 1.26 -38.84
N TRP A 539 -30.43 2.01 -38.77
CA TRP A 539 -29.52 1.99 -37.61
C TRP A 539 -30.04 2.84 -36.45
N LYS A 540 -30.91 3.83 -36.74
CA LYS A 540 -31.51 4.73 -35.75
C LYS A 540 -32.28 3.99 -34.63
N GLN A 541 -32.81 2.81 -34.92
CA GLN A 541 -33.58 1.96 -33.99
C GLN A 541 -32.81 0.74 -33.46
N SER A 542 -31.49 0.68 -33.66
CA SER A 542 -30.64 -0.46 -33.24
C SER A 542 -29.53 -0.03 -32.26
N GLN A 543 -29.89 0.77 -31.26
CA GLN A 543 -28.92 1.43 -30.36
C GLN A 543 -28.24 0.44 -29.41
N LEU A 544 -28.98 -0.55 -28.87
CA LEU A 544 -28.41 -1.56 -27.98
C LEU A 544 -27.57 -2.59 -28.74
N THR A 545 -27.96 -2.93 -29.97
CA THR A 545 -27.20 -3.77 -30.90
C THR A 545 -25.86 -3.13 -31.20
N PHE A 546 -25.84 -1.81 -31.42
CA PHE A 546 -24.61 -1.08 -31.63
C PHE A 546 -23.71 -1.06 -30.39
N ALA A 547 -24.30 -0.89 -29.20
CA ALA A 547 -23.56 -1.00 -27.93
C ALA A 547 -22.98 -2.42 -27.71
N PHE A 548 -23.72 -3.47 -28.08
CA PHE A 548 -23.25 -4.85 -28.06
C PHE A 548 -22.03 -5.05 -28.95
N ILE A 549 -22.07 -4.56 -30.20
CA ILE A 549 -20.94 -4.64 -31.13
C ILE A 549 -19.72 -3.90 -30.55
N HIS A 550 -19.91 -2.72 -29.95
CA HIS A 550 -18.82 -1.99 -29.29
C HIS A 550 -18.17 -2.76 -28.13
N PHE A 551 -18.96 -3.39 -27.25
CA PHE A 551 -18.39 -4.18 -26.15
C PHE A 551 -17.73 -5.47 -26.62
N LEU A 552 -18.29 -6.12 -27.65
CA LEU A 552 -17.70 -7.31 -28.26
C LEU A 552 -16.35 -7.00 -28.89
N MET A 553 -16.25 -5.90 -29.64
CA MET A 553 -14.99 -5.45 -30.24
C MET A 553 -13.99 -4.96 -29.20
N THR A 554 -14.46 -4.30 -28.13
CA THR A 554 -13.61 -3.91 -27.00
C THR A 554 -13.00 -5.13 -26.31
N TRP A 555 -13.79 -6.19 -26.11
CA TRP A 555 -13.29 -7.46 -25.57
C TRP A 555 -12.29 -8.11 -26.51
N PHE A 556 -12.57 -8.15 -27.81
CA PHE A 556 -11.67 -8.73 -28.82
C PHE A 556 -10.33 -7.98 -28.92
N LEU A 557 -10.36 -6.64 -28.86
CA LEU A 557 -9.15 -5.83 -28.81
C LEU A 557 -8.33 -6.16 -27.56
N LEU A 558 -8.95 -6.17 -26.39
CA LEU A 558 -8.28 -6.52 -25.12
C LEU A 558 -7.75 -7.96 -25.14
N PHE A 559 -8.47 -8.88 -25.77
CA PHE A 559 -8.01 -10.25 -25.99
C PHE A 559 -6.71 -10.27 -26.79
N ILE A 560 -6.64 -9.56 -27.93
CA ILE A 560 -5.42 -9.46 -28.75
C ILE A 560 -4.28 -8.82 -27.97
N LEU A 561 -4.53 -7.69 -27.30
CA LEU A 561 -3.51 -6.96 -26.52
C LEU A 561 -2.96 -7.77 -25.33
N SER A 562 -3.70 -8.79 -24.88
CA SER A 562 -3.27 -9.71 -23.82
C SER A 562 -2.38 -10.86 -24.30
N ARG A 563 -2.27 -11.10 -25.62
CA ARG A 563 -1.47 -12.21 -26.17
C ARG A 563 0.00 -11.85 -26.28
N SER A 564 0.84 -12.90 -26.26
CA SER A 564 2.31 -12.85 -26.29
C SER A 564 2.94 -11.91 -27.35
N PRO A 565 2.40 -11.70 -28.57
CA PRO A 565 3.02 -10.77 -29.50
C PRO A 565 2.91 -9.28 -29.10
N PHE A 566 1.97 -8.90 -28.23
CA PHE A 566 1.78 -7.51 -27.78
C PHE A 566 2.01 -7.31 -26.28
N GLY A 567 1.55 -8.24 -25.44
CA GLY A 567 1.91 -8.30 -24.01
C GLY A 567 1.59 -7.05 -23.16
N ILE A 568 0.66 -6.18 -23.58
CA ILE A 568 0.40 -4.89 -22.91
C ILE A 568 -0.14 -5.08 -21.47
N PHE A 569 -0.90 -6.17 -21.26
CA PHE A 569 -1.33 -6.58 -19.92
C PHE A 569 -1.53 -8.10 -19.84
N VAL A 570 -1.34 -8.68 -18.65
CA VAL A 570 -1.58 -10.11 -18.41
C VAL A 570 -3.00 -10.31 -17.84
N PRO A 571 -3.86 -11.18 -18.42
CA PRO A 571 -5.18 -11.46 -17.89
C PRO A 571 -5.12 -12.10 -16.50
N ARG A 572 -5.84 -11.52 -15.53
CA ARG A 572 -5.98 -12.07 -14.16
C ARG A 572 -7.33 -12.77 -14.03
N ARG A 573 -7.38 -13.91 -13.33
CA ARG A 573 -8.65 -14.63 -13.07
C ARG A 573 -9.31 -14.11 -11.80
N ALA A 574 -10.63 -13.98 -11.81
CA ALA A 574 -11.45 -13.73 -10.63
C ALA A 574 -12.70 -14.64 -10.64
N PRO A 575 -13.26 -14.99 -9.46
CA PRO A 575 -14.51 -15.74 -9.38
C PRO A 575 -15.64 -15.00 -10.10
N ARG A 576 -16.30 -15.66 -11.07
CA ARG A 576 -17.33 -15.02 -11.92
C ARG A 576 -18.51 -14.46 -11.10
N LEU A 577 -18.89 -15.14 -10.02
CA LEU A 577 -19.97 -14.71 -9.11
C LEU A 577 -19.71 -13.32 -8.51
N HIS A 578 -18.46 -12.98 -8.20
CA HIS A 578 -18.12 -11.69 -7.62
C HIS A 578 -18.21 -10.55 -8.64
N LEU A 579 -18.11 -10.84 -9.95
CA LEU A 579 -18.14 -9.83 -11.00
C LEU A 579 -19.54 -9.57 -11.57
N ILE A 580 -20.53 -10.41 -11.26
CA ILE A 580 -21.92 -10.24 -11.72
C ILE A 580 -22.50 -8.87 -11.33
N PRO A 581 -22.38 -8.39 -10.07
CA PRO A 581 -22.92 -7.08 -9.69
C PRO A 581 -22.32 -5.91 -10.52
N LEU A 582 -21.01 -5.95 -10.75
CA LEU A 582 -20.31 -4.95 -11.56
C LEU A 582 -20.73 -5.03 -13.04
N GLY A 583 -20.84 -6.23 -13.60
CA GLY A 583 -21.29 -6.45 -14.98
C GLY A 583 -22.76 -6.04 -15.20
N THR A 584 -23.62 -6.26 -14.22
CA THR A 584 -25.02 -5.80 -14.24
C THR A 584 -25.10 -4.27 -14.18
N ALA A 585 -24.34 -3.62 -13.29
CA ALA A 585 -24.27 -2.16 -13.23
C ALA A 585 -23.73 -1.53 -14.53
N MET A 586 -22.72 -2.15 -15.14
CA MET A 586 -22.20 -1.77 -16.46
C MET A 586 -23.30 -1.82 -17.53
N CYS A 587 -24.10 -2.89 -17.54
CA CYS A 587 -25.17 -3.07 -18.52
C CYS A 587 -26.26 -1.98 -18.37
N PHE A 588 -26.74 -1.74 -17.15
CA PHE A 588 -27.75 -0.69 -16.91
C PHE A 588 -27.23 0.72 -17.14
N ASN A 589 -25.94 0.97 -16.85
CA ASN A 589 -25.25 2.22 -17.20
C ASN A 589 -25.21 2.47 -18.73
N VAL A 590 -25.50 1.46 -19.56
CA VAL A 590 -25.57 1.61 -21.02
C VAL A 590 -27.03 1.64 -21.48
N ILE A 591 -27.88 0.74 -20.98
CA ILE A 591 -29.27 0.62 -21.44
C ILE A 591 -30.08 1.86 -21.06
N LEU A 592 -30.06 2.27 -19.78
CA LEU A 592 -30.94 3.32 -19.27
C LEU A 592 -30.64 4.70 -19.89
N PRO A 593 -29.36 5.11 -20.08
CA PRO A 593 -29.07 6.35 -20.79
C PRO A 593 -29.48 6.34 -22.26
N ASN A 594 -29.38 5.20 -22.96
CA ASN A 594 -29.83 5.10 -24.36
C ASN A 594 -31.36 5.17 -24.46
N LEU A 595 -32.09 4.50 -23.56
CA LEU A 595 -33.55 4.64 -23.45
C LEU A 595 -33.96 6.08 -23.12
N SER A 596 -33.26 6.74 -22.19
CA SER A 596 -33.50 8.15 -21.87
C SER A 596 -33.36 9.05 -23.09
N LEU A 597 -32.32 8.86 -23.92
CA LEU A 597 -32.12 9.61 -25.16
C LEU A 597 -33.23 9.35 -26.20
N ALA A 598 -33.75 8.11 -26.26
CA ALA A 598 -34.87 7.78 -27.14
C ALA A 598 -36.15 8.55 -26.77
N TYR A 599 -36.40 8.76 -25.47
CA TYR A 599 -37.64 9.34 -24.94
C TYR A 599 -37.53 10.81 -24.45
N SER A 600 -36.35 11.43 -24.57
CA SER A 600 -36.08 12.80 -24.11
C SER A 600 -35.46 13.69 -25.18
N THR A 601 -35.38 14.99 -24.90
CA THR A 601 -34.58 15.90 -25.73
C THR A 601 -33.08 15.68 -25.48
N VAL A 602 -32.26 15.99 -26.49
CA VAL A 602 -30.79 15.92 -26.34
C VAL A 602 -30.32 16.91 -25.27
N THR A 603 -30.94 18.09 -25.20
CA THR A 603 -30.61 19.13 -24.23
C THR A 603 -30.87 18.66 -22.80
N PHE A 604 -32.07 18.15 -22.51
CA PHE A 604 -32.38 17.59 -21.19
C PHE A 604 -31.46 16.41 -20.87
N TYR A 605 -31.28 15.46 -21.80
CA TYR A 605 -30.41 14.30 -21.57
C TYR A 605 -29.00 14.71 -21.17
N GLN A 606 -28.39 15.67 -21.88
CA GLN A 606 -27.02 16.11 -21.58
C GLN A 606 -26.96 16.89 -20.26
N ILE A 607 -27.92 17.77 -19.98
CA ILE A 607 -27.94 18.53 -18.73
C ILE A 607 -28.24 17.64 -17.54
N ALA A 608 -29.16 16.69 -17.64
CA ALA A 608 -29.46 15.73 -16.58
C ALA A 608 -28.19 14.96 -16.14
N ARG A 609 -27.26 14.67 -17.07
CA ARG A 609 -25.98 14.04 -16.73
C ARG A 609 -25.11 14.86 -15.78
N ILE A 610 -25.31 16.16 -15.63
CA ILE A 610 -24.61 17.00 -14.63
C ILE A 610 -24.86 16.47 -13.21
N LEU A 611 -26.03 15.87 -12.95
CA LEU A 611 -26.34 15.24 -11.66
C LEU A 611 -25.52 13.99 -11.37
N LEU A 612 -24.76 13.46 -12.35
CA LEU A 612 -23.85 12.34 -12.11
C LEU A 612 -22.83 12.66 -11.02
N THR A 613 -22.25 13.87 -11.00
CA THR A 613 -21.26 14.26 -9.98
C THR A 613 -21.84 14.29 -8.56
N PRO A 614 -22.96 14.99 -8.27
CA PRO A 614 -23.53 14.96 -6.92
C PRO A 614 -24.05 13.58 -6.52
N THR A 615 -24.62 12.79 -7.44
CA THR A 615 -25.06 11.43 -7.13
C THR A 615 -23.87 10.51 -6.84
N VAL A 616 -22.76 10.60 -7.58
CA VAL A 616 -21.51 9.88 -7.27
C VAL A 616 -20.93 10.32 -5.94
N ALA A 617 -20.93 11.62 -5.63
CA ALA A 617 -20.46 12.13 -4.34
C ALA A 617 -21.25 11.56 -3.16
N ILE A 618 -22.59 11.60 -3.23
CA ILE A 618 -23.48 11.03 -2.22
C ILE A 618 -23.25 9.52 -2.11
N MET A 619 -23.20 8.82 -3.23
CA MET A 619 -23.05 7.36 -3.24
C MET A 619 -21.68 6.91 -2.74
N ASN A 620 -20.61 7.65 -3.04
CA ASN A 620 -19.27 7.42 -2.53
C ASN A 620 -19.18 7.70 -1.02
N PHE A 621 -19.92 8.70 -0.53
CA PHE A 621 -20.05 8.96 0.91
C PHE A 621 -20.82 7.83 1.62
N LEU A 622 -21.98 7.41 1.08
CA LEU A 622 -22.83 6.37 1.68
C LEU A 622 -22.19 4.98 1.68
N LEU A 623 -21.51 4.60 0.60
CA LEU A 623 -20.93 3.26 0.46
C LEU A 623 -19.51 3.14 1.06
N TYR A 624 -18.72 4.22 1.06
CA TYR A 624 -17.29 4.18 1.42
C TYR A 624 -16.87 5.22 2.47
N GLY A 625 -17.79 6.04 3.00
CA GLY A 625 -17.49 7.03 4.04
C GLY A 625 -16.60 8.21 3.60
N SER A 626 -16.42 8.41 2.29
CA SER A 626 -15.54 9.44 1.73
C SER A 626 -16.26 10.79 1.63
N SER A 627 -15.76 11.83 2.30
CA SER A 627 -16.33 13.18 2.30
C SER A 627 -15.62 14.13 1.32
N LEU A 628 -16.36 15.10 0.80
CA LEU A 628 -15.84 16.14 -0.08
C LEU A 628 -15.44 17.41 0.70
N PRO A 629 -14.44 18.18 0.22
CA PRO A 629 -14.13 19.50 0.75
C PRO A 629 -15.37 20.41 0.68
N ARG A 630 -15.54 21.29 1.68
CA ARG A 630 -16.70 22.18 1.78
C ARG A 630 -16.95 23.01 0.50
N GLY A 631 -15.89 23.46 -0.17
CA GLY A 631 -16.01 24.18 -1.44
C GLY A 631 -16.63 23.35 -2.56
N ALA A 632 -16.19 22.09 -2.73
CA ALA A 632 -16.75 21.18 -3.73
C ALA A 632 -18.20 20.77 -3.39
N THR A 633 -18.55 20.65 -2.11
CA THR A 633 -19.95 20.38 -1.71
C THR A 633 -20.86 21.57 -2.03
N LEU A 634 -20.36 22.80 -1.82
CA LEU A 634 -21.12 24.02 -2.11
C LEU A 634 -21.33 24.25 -3.61
N SER A 635 -20.38 23.83 -4.47
CA SER A 635 -20.50 23.97 -5.93
C SER A 635 -21.52 23.01 -6.57
N LEU A 636 -21.82 21.88 -5.91
CA LEU A 636 -22.86 20.95 -6.36
C LEU A 636 -24.29 21.50 -6.21
N ILE A 637 -24.52 22.45 -5.29
CA ILE A 637 -25.84 23.05 -5.06
C ILE A 637 -26.34 23.79 -6.31
N PRO A 638 -25.61 24.77 -6.88
CA PRO A 638 -26.04 25.43 -8.12
C PRO A 638 -26.13 24.44 -9.30
N ALA A 639 -25.27 23.42 -9.37
CA ALA A 639 -25.36 22.38 -10.39
C ALA A 639 -26.73 21.66 -10.36
N CYS A 640 -27.19 21.26 -9.16
CA CYS A 640 -28.51 20.63 -8.98
C CYS A 640 -29.67 21.58 -9.33
N VAL A 641 -29.57 22.85 -8.92
CA VAL A 641 -30.59 23.87 -9.21
C VAL A 641 -30.71 24.12 -10.71
N GLY A 642 -29.59 24.26 -11.41
CA GLY A 642 -29.56 24.48 -12.86
C GLY A 642 -30.21 23.33 -13.65
N VAL A 643 -29.91 22.08 -13.27
CA VAL A 643 -30.56 20.90 -13.87
C VAL A 643 -32.06 20.86 -13.58
N GLY A 644 -32.47 21.22 -12.36
CA GLY A 644 -33.88 21.33 -11.98
C GLY A 644 -34.65 22.33 -12.85
N LEU A 645 -34.06 23.50 -13.10
CA LEU A 645 -34.65 24.54 -13.97
C LEU A 645 -34.77 24.05 -15.42
N VAL A 646 -33.73 23.42 -15.98
CA VAL A 646 -33.79 22.86 -17.34
C VAL A 646 -34.85 21.76 -17.45
N THR A 647 -34.93 20.87 -16.44
CA THR A 647 -35.94 19.80 -16.38
C THR A 647 -37.36 20.37 -16.39
N TYR A 648 -37.60 21.42 -15.60
CA TYR A 648 -38.90 22.08 -15.53
C TYR A 648 -39.28 22.71 -16.87
N PHE A 649 -38.41 23.53 -17.47
CA PHE A 649 -38.75 24.25 -18.70
C PHE A 649 -38.80 23.35 -19.95
N ASP A 650 -38.02 22.27 -20.01
CA ASP A 650 -38.01 21.34 -21.16
C ASP A 650 -39.16 20.30 -21.11
N SER A 651 -39.82 20.15 -19.95
CA SER A 651 -40.99 19.27 -19.77
C SER A 651 -42.33 19.97 -19.97
N ILE A 652 -42.34 21.30 -20.11
CA ILE A 652 -43.55 22.05 -20.46
C ILE A 652 -43.86 21.84 -21.96
N PRO A 653 -45.06 21.36 -22.32
CA PRO A 653 -45.46 21.22 -23.72
C PRO A 653 -45.48 22.60 -24.39
N VAL A 654 -44.81 22.74 -25.52
CA VAL A 654 -44.91 23.91 -26.40
C VAL A 654 -45.84 23.52 -27.55
N ASP A 655 -46.74 24.40 -27.98
CA ASP A 655 -47.77 24.18 -29.01
C ASP A 655 -47.22 23.93 -30.44
N ASP A 656 -45.93 23.62 -30.58
CA ASP A 656 -45.26 23.36 -31.84
C ASP A 656 -44.83 21.88 -31.94
N HIS A 657 -45.59 21.08 -32.70
CA HIS A 657 -45.35 19.65 -32.90
C HIS A 657 -43.99 19.32 -33.56
N ALA A 658 -43.25 20.32 -34.06
CA ALA A 658 -41.91 20.13 -34.62
C ALA A 658 -40.82 19.99 -33.54
N ILE A 659 -41.08 20.40 -32.30
CA ILE A 659 -40.10 20.36 -31.20
C ILE A 659 -40.37 19.13 -30.34
N LYS A 660 -39.52 18.11 -30.46
CA LYS A 660 -39.53 16.95 -29.55
C LYS A 660 -39.32 17.47 -28.12
N THR A 661 -40.28 17.27 -27.22
CA THR A 661 -40.19 17.58 -25.78
C THR A 661 -39.88 16.32 -24.98
N THR A 662 -39.43 16.48 -23.74
CA THR A 662 -39.06 15.35 -22.89
C THR A 662 -40.31 14.68 -22.29
N SER A 663 -40.46 13.37 -22.53
CA SER A 663 -41.58 12.59 -21.98
C SER A 663 -41.35 12.18 -20.52
N ARG A 664 -42.42 11.86 -19.79
CA ARG A 664 -42.34 11.37 -18.40
C ARG A 664 -41.48 10.10 -18.27
N LEU A 665 -41.57 9.18 -19.24
CA LEU A 665 -40.73 7.99 -19.29
C LEU A 665 -39.25 8.35 -19.50
N GLY A 666 -38.97 9.34 -20.36
CA GLY A 666 -37.62 9.85 -20.58
C GLY A 666 -36.96 10.39 -19.32
N ILE A 667 -37.73 11.09 -18.48
CA ILE A 667 -37.28 11.60 -17.17
C ILE A 667 -36.95 10.43 -16.22
N ILE A 668 -37.83 9.44 -16.11
CA ILE A 668 -37.61 8.27 -15.24
C ILE A 668 -36.34 7.52 -15.68
N PHE A 669 -36.18 7.25 -16.98
CA PHE A 669 -34.98 6.61 -17.51
C PHE A 669 -33.72 7.46 -17.33
N ALA A 670 -33.82 8.80 -17.39
CA ALA A 670 -32.69 9.68 -17.14
C ALA A 670 -32.17 9.55 -15.70
N PHE A 671 -33.06 9.70 -14.71
CA PHE A 671 -32.67 9.65 -13.29
C PHE A 671 -32.23 8.26 -12.84
N THR A 672 -32.94 7.21 -13.26
CA THR A 672 -32.50 5.82 -12.99
C THR A 672 -31.19 5.50 -13.70
N GLY A 673 -30.98 6.02 -14.91
CA GLY A 673 -29.72 5.93 -15.64
C GLY A 673 -28.57 6.65 -14.93
N ILE A 674 -28.80 7.84 -14.37
CA ILE A 674 -27.81 8.57 -13.56
C ILE A 674 -27.44 7.79 -12.30
N PHE A 675 -28.43 7.20 -11.62
CA PHE A 675 -28.19 6.35 -10.46
C PHE A 675 -27.35 5.12 -10.82
N ALA A 676 -27.72 4.39 -11.88
CA ALA A 676 -26.95 3.24 -12.37
C ALA A 676 -25.53 3.62 -12.80
N SER A 677 -25.37 4.77 -13.47
CA SER A 677 -24.08 5.33 -13.86
C SER A 677 -23.22 5.71 -12.66
N SER A 678 -23.83 6.24 -11.60
CA SER A 678 -23.16 6.60 -10.36
C SER A 678 -22.66 5.38 -9.62
N LEU A 679 -23.52 4.36 -9.48
CA LEU A 679 -23.20 3.09 -8.85
C LEU A 679 -22.06 2.39 -9.58
N TYR A 680 -22.13 2.34 -10.92
CA TYR A 680 -21.08 1.79 -11.74
C TYR A 680 -19.76 2.55 -11.58
N THR A 681 -19.78 3.88 -11.58
CA THR A 681 -18.56 4.72 -11.42
C THR A 681 -17.89 4.49 -10.06
N VAL A 682 -18.68 4.43 -8.99
CA VAL A 682 -18.19 4.15 -7.64
C VAL A 682 -17.66 2.72 -7.52
N TRP A 683 -18.40 1.73 -8.05
CA TRP A 683 -17.97 0.33 -8.02
C TRP A 683 -16.78 0.03 -8.91
N ILE A 684 -16.56 0.70 -10.03
CA ILE A 684 -15.31 0.56 -10.80
C ILE A 684 -14.13 0.87 -9.90
N ALA A 685 -14.18 1.98 -9.17
CA ALA A 685 -13.15 2.32 -8.20
C ALA A 685 -13.04 1.21 -7.13
N GLY A 686 -14.12 0.87 -6.44
CA GLY A 686 -14.11 -0.18 -5.39
C GLY A 686 -13.66 -1.57 -5.87
N TYR A 687 -13.94 -1.98 -7.11
CA TYR A 687 -13.50 -3.27 -7.66
C TYR A 687 -12.05 -3.25 -8.15
N HIS A 688 -11.55 -2.11 -8.66
CA HIS A 688 -10.11 -1.92 -8.88
C HIS A 688 -9.34 -2.16 -7.59
N ARG A 689 -9.88 -1.61 -6.50
CA ARG A 689 -9.34 -1.73 -5.15
C ARG A 689 -9.41 -3.16 -4.59
N LYS A 690 -10.58 -3.78 -4.66
CA LYS A 690 -10.86 -5.11 -4.09
C LYS A 690 -10.17 -6.26 -4.82
N LEU A 691 -10.06 -6.21 -6.16
CA LEU A 691 -9.49 -7.30 -6.96
C LEU A 691 -8.02 -7.07 -7.34
N ASN A 692 -7.46 -5.90 -7.02
CA ASN A 692 -6.11 -5.47 -7.42
C ASN A 692 -5.87 -5.71 -8.92
N MET A 693 -6.81 -5.27 -9.74
CA MET A 693 -6.77 -5.39 -11.20
C MET A 693 -6.62 -4.01 -11.82
N ASN A 694 -5.90 -3.90 -12.94
CA ASN A 694 -5.84 -2.67 -13.71
C ASN A 694 -7.09 -2.47 -14.60
N SER A 695 -7.26 -1.27 -15.16
CA SER A 695 -8.38 -0.86 -16.03
C SER A 695 -8.66 -1.84 -17.17
N MET A 696 -7.60 -2.35 -17.80
CA MET A 696 -7.71 -3.25 -18.95
C MET A 696 -8.15 -4.66 -18.53
N GLN A 697 -7.63 -5.16 -17.41
CA GLN A 697 -7.97 -6.47 -16.84
C GLN A 697 -9.43 -6.51 -16.38
N LEU A 698 -9.90 -5.46 -15.70
CA LEU A 698 -11.28 -5.40 -15.20
C LEU A 698 -12.27 -5.31 -16.38
N LEU A 699 -11.98 -4.46 -17.37
CA LEU A 699 -12.78 -4.32 -18.59
C LEU A 699 -12.82 -5.61 -19.42
N TYR A 700 -11.69 -6.31 -19.53
CA TYR A 700 -11.60 -7.61 -20.21
C TYR A 700 -12.51 -8.67 -19.59
N LEU A 701 -12.69 -8.67 -18.27
CA LEU A 701 -13.53 -9.64 -17.58
C LEU A 701 -15.03 -9.30 -17.66
N GLN A 702 -15.40 -8.02 -17.60
CA GLN A 702 -16.81 -7.59 -17.58
C GLN A 702 -17.46 -7.42 -18.96
N ALA A 703 -16.69 -7.05 -19.99
CA ALA A 703 -17.22 -6.84 -21.34
C ALA A 703 -18.04 -8.03 -21.90
N PRO A 704 -17.64 -9.31 -21.75
CA PRO A 704 -18.45 -10.43 -22.22
C PRO A 704 -19.73 -10.62 -21.40
N MET A 705 -19.74 -10.28 -20.11
CA MET A 705 -20.96 -10.30 -19.30
C MET A 705 -21.94 -9.21 -19.73
N ALA A 706 -21.44 -7.99 -20.02
CA ALA A 706 -22.27 -6.94 -20.57
C ALA A 706 -22.88 -7.33 -21.93
N CYS A 707 -22.10 -7.99 -22.80
CA CYS A 707 -22.62 -8.55 -24.06
C CYS A 707 -23.73 -9.57 -23.81
N PHE A 708 -23.52 -10.49 -22.86
CA PHE A 708 -24.52 -11.48 -22.48
C PHE A 708 -25.82 -10.85 -21.96
N PHE A 709 -25.73 -9.84 -21.08
CA PHE A 709 -26.91 -9.15 -20.58
C PHE A 709 -27.61 -8.32 -21.66
N LEU A 710 -26.86 -7.65 -22.54
CA LEU A 710 -27.45 -6.87 -23.64
C LEU A 710 -28.28 -7.76 -24.57
N LEU A 711 -27.86 -9.00 -24.84
CA LEU A 711 -28.63 -9.95 -25.66
C LEU A 711 -30.05 -10.21 -25.13
N PHE A 712 -30.28 -10.07 -23.82
CA PHE A 712 -31.63 -10.20 -23.24
C PHE A 712 -32.52 -8.98 -23.53
N PHE A 713 -31.93 -7.77 -23.54
CA PHE A 713 -32.68 -6.52 -23.70
C PHE A 713 -32.78 -6.04 -25.15
N ILE A 714 -31.87 -6.46 -26.03
CA ILE A 714 -31.91 -6.06 -27.45
C ILE A 714 -33.27 -6.41 -28.09
N PRO A 715 -33.82 -7.63 -27.97
CA PRO A 715 -35.12 -7.95 -28.58
C PRO A 715 -36.31 -7.17 -28.01
N LEU A 716 -36.15 -6.54 -26.85
CA LEU A 716 -37.20 -5.78 -26.17
C LEU A 716 -37.18 -4.28 -26.53
N VAL A 717 -36.06 -3.79 -27.07
CA VAL A 717 -35.79 -2.35 -27.23
C VAL A 717 -35.43 -2.00 -28.68
N ASP A 718 -34.65 -2.85 -29.35
CA ASP A 718 -34.22 -2.64 -30.73
C ASP A 718 -35.13 -3.38 -31.71
N ASP A 719 -35.52 -2.71 -32.78
CA ASP A 719 -36.17 -3.35 -33.93
C ASP A 719 -35.09 -3.86 -34.90
N PHE A 720 -34.99 -5.18 -35.06
CA PHE A 720 -34.04 -5.79 -36.00
C PHE A 720 -34.51 -5.66 -37.45
N PRO A 721 -33.73 -5.06 -38.36
CA PRO A 721 -33.93 -5.29 -39.79
C PRO A 721 -33.51 -6.73 -40.15
N SER A 722 -34.20 -7.36 -41.10
CA SER A 722 -33.95 -8.71 -41.63
C SER A 722 -32.47 -9.15 -41.61
N ALA A 723 -32.21 -10.38 -41.14
CA ALA A 723 -30.93 -10.97 -40.72
C ALA A 723 -29.75 -11.00 -41.72
N MET A 724 -29.82 -10.28 -42.84
CA MET A 724 -28.78 -10.26 -43.88
C MET A 724 -28.69 -8.91 -44.58
N TYR A 725 -28.57 -7.80 -43.84
CA TYR A 725 -28.23 -6.51 -44.43
C TYR A 725 -26.79 -6.12 -44.09
N VAL A 726 -25.90 -6.26 -45.08
CA VAL A 726 -24.56 -5.66 -45.05
C VAL A 726 -24.67 -4.32 -45.78
N PRO A 727 -24.26 -3.17 -45.20
CA PRO A 727 -24.39 -1.87 -45.85
C PRO A 727 -23.83 -1.91 -47.27
N THR A 728 -24.60 -1.50 -48.29
CA THR A 728 -24.17 -1.57 -49.70
C THR A 728 -23.11 -0.51 -50.04
N ARG A 729 -22.98 0.55 -49.21
CA ARG A 729 -21.94 1.57 -49.35
C ARG A 729 -20.72 1.26 -48.49
N LEU A 730 -19.54 1.24 -49.12
CA LEU A 730 -18.24 1.03 -48.46
C LEU A 730 -18.00 2.06 -47.33
N SER A 731 -18.51 3.29 -47.49
CA SER A 731 -18.41 4.37 -46.50
C SER A 731 -19.05 4.02 -45.16
N THR A 732 -20.22 3.37 -45.15
CA THR A 732 -20.94 3.03 -43.91
C THR A 732 -20.27 1.88 -43.17
N ARG A 733 -19.71 0.89 -43.89
CA ARG A 733 -18.94 -0.21 -43.28
C ARG A 733 -17.69 0.31 -42.57
N VAL A 734 -16.95 1.19 -43.25
CA VAL A 734 -15.77 1.84 -42.67
C VAL A 734 -16.15 2.67 -41.44
N LEU A 735 -17.26 3.40 -41.51
CA LEU A 735 -17.74 4.23 -40.39
C LEU A 735 -18.10 3.39 -39.15
N VAL A 736 -18.73 2.22 -39.33
CA VAL A 736 -19.02 1.28 -38.23
C VAL A 736 -17.73 0.74 -37.61
N ILE A 737 -16.74 0.34 -38.41
CA ILE A 737 -15.44 -0.12 -37.89
C ILE A 737 -14.73 1.00 -37.13
N VAL A 738 -14.68 2.21 -37.70
CA VAL A 738 -14.09 3.39 -37.05
C VAL A 738 -14.79 3.70 -35.72
N SER A 739 -16.11 3.59 -35.68
CA SER A 739 -16.89 3.74 -34.44
C SER A 739 -16.50 2.71 -33.37
N THR A 740 -16.30 1.44 -33.75
CA THR A 740 -15.91 0.40 -32.79
C THR A 740 -14.55 0.68 -32.17
N VAL A 741 -13.59 1.17 -32.96
CA VAL A 741 -12.24 1.55 -32.47
C VAL A 741 -12.34 2.72 -31.48
N PHE A 742 -13.07 3.77 -31.83
CA PHE A 742 -13.25 4.92 -30.93
C PHE A 742 -13.99 4.54 -29.65
N ALA A 743 -15.03 3.69 -29.74
CA ALA A 743 -15.75 3.20 -28.57
C ALA A 743 -14.85 2.39 -27.63
N SER A 744 -13.96 1.55 -28.15
CA SER A 744 -12.98 0.83 -27.33
C SER A 744 -11.99 1.77 -26.64
N LEU A 745 -11.52 2.81 -27.34
CA LEU A 745 -10.62 3.82 -26.77
C LEU A 745 -11.30 4.66 -25.67
N VAL A 746 -12.57 5.03 -25.85
CA VAL A 746 -13.37 5.74 -24.83
C VAL A 746 -13.57 4.87 -23.60
N ASN A 747 -13.96 3.60 -23.78
CA ASN A 747 -14.14 2.67 -22.67
C ASN A 747 -12.83 2.46 -21.89
N LEU A 748 -11.70 2.31 -22.58
CA LEU A 748 -10.38 2.18 -21.95
C LEU A 748 -9.99 3.44 -21.16
N SER A 749 -10.22 4.60 -21.77
CA SER A 749 -9.88 5.91 -21.18
C SER A 749 -10.77 6.22 -19.96
N GLN A 750 -12.03 5.79 -19.97
CA GLN A 750 -12.96 6.03 -18.86
C GLN A 750 -12.50 5.30 -17.61
N PHE A 751 -12.14 4.03 -17.76
CA PHE A 751 -11.61 3.22 -16.67
C PHE A 751 -10.29 3.75 -16.14
N TYR A 752 -9.42 4.21 -17.04
CA TYR A 752 -8.14 4.81 -16.68
C TYR A 752 -8.33 6.09 -15.84
N ILE A 753 -9.22 6.99 -16.25
CA ILE A 753 -9.47 8.25 -15.53
C ILE A 753 -10.10 7.99 -14.16
N VAL A 754 -11.11 7.12 -14.07
CA VAL A 754 -11.74 6.76 -12.78
C VAL A 754 -10.70 6.20 -11.80
N ALA A 755 -9.79 5.36 -12.28
CA ALA A 755 -8.72 4.79 -11.46
C ALA A 755 -7.68 5.83 -11.01
N GLN A 756 -7.37 6.85 -11.84
CA GLN A 756 -6.31 7.82 -11.55
C GLN A 756 -6.80 9.05 -10.77
N THR A 757 -7.99 9.57 -11.07
CA THR A 757 -8.51 10.81 -10.46
C THR A 757 -9.52 10.57 -9.33
N GLY A 758 -9.98 9.33 -9.18
CA GLY A 758 -11.08 8.96 -8.29
C GLY A 758 -12.46 9.15 -8.94
N PRO A 759 -13.51 8.56 -8.34
CA PRO A 759 -14.85 8.49 -8.93
C PRO A 759 -15.49 9.87 -9.13
N VAL A 760 -15.45 10.76 -8.13
CA VAL A 760 -16.05 12.11 -8.24
C VAL A 760 -15.27 13.01 -9.21
N SER A 761 -13.94 13.03 -9.17
CA SER A 761 -13.16 13.86 -10.09
C SER A 761 -13.30 13.40 -11.55
N SER A 762 -13.51 12.09 -11.77
CA SER A 762 -13.72 11.54 -13.12
C SER A 762 -15.02 12.02 -13.76
N THR A 763 -16.07 12.30 -12.96
CA THR A 763 -17.34 12.81 -13.48
C THR A 763 -17.23 14.27 -13.90
N VAL A 764 -16.40 15.06 -13.22
CA VAL A 764 -16.09 16.45 -13.61
C VAL A 764 -15.38 16.50 -14.97
N VAL A 765 -14.39 15.63 -15.20
CA VAL A 765 -13.77 15.46 -16.54
C VAL A 765 -14.83 15.03 -17.58
N GLY A 766 -15.75 14.16 -17.15
CA GLY A 766 -16.91 13.77 -17.92
C GLY A 766 -17.93 14.89 -18.19
N HIS A 767 -17.88 16.04 -17.51
CA HIS A 767 -18.74 17.17 -17.82
C HIS A 767 -18.18 18.08 -18.91
N VAL A 768 -16.85 18.09 -19.11
CA VAL A 768 -16.23 18.80 -20.23
C VAL A 768 -16.81 18.33 -21.58
N LYS A 769 -17.01 17.01 -21.76
CA LYS A 769 -17.69 16.47 -22.95
C LYS A 769 -19.16 16.93 -23.03
N THR A 770 -19.87 16.98 -21.91
CA THR A 770 -21.29 17.36 -21.84
C THR A 770 -21.46 18.81 -22.26
N CYS A 771 -20.66 19.73 -21.68
CA CYS A 771 -20.67 21.15 -22.04
C CYS A 771 -20.33 21.37 -23.51
N THR A 772 -19.37 20.61 -24.05
CA THR A 772 -18.98 20.70 -25.46
C THR A 772 -20.11 20.23 -26.40
N ILE A 773 -20.77 19.11 -26.08
CA ILE A 773 -21.90 18.58 -26.89
C ILE A 773 -23.11 19.51 -26.81
N VAL A 774 -23.42 20.05 -25.63
CA VAL A 774 -24.51 21.03 -25.46
C VAL A 774 -24.21 22.31 -26.25
N GLY A 775 -22.99 22.84 -26.15
CA GLY A 775 -22.58 24.03 -26.90
C GLY A 775 -22.66 23.84 -28.42
N LEU A 776 -22.14 22.72 -28.94
CA LEU A 776 -22.22 22.37 -30.36
C LEU A 776 -23.66 22.10 -30.80
N GLY A 777 -24.44 21.38 -29.98
CA GLY A 777 -25.85 21.10 -30.24
C GLY A 777 -26.67 22.39 -30.34
N TRP A 778 -26.41 23.35 -29.45
CA TRP A 778 -27.07 24.64 -29.46
C TRP A 778 -26.68 25.48 -30.69
N ALA A 779 -25.37 25.58 -30.99
CA ALA A 779 -24.85 26.28 -32.16
C ALA A 779 -25.40 25.73 -33.49
N MET A 780 -25.65 24.43 -33.58
CA MET A 780 -26.24 23.79 -34.77
C MET A 780 -27.78 23.79 -34.79
N SER A 781 -28.44 23.98 -33.64
CA SER A 781 -29.91 23.84 -33.52
C SER A 781 -30.71 25.07 -33.94
N GLY A 782 -30.07 26.22 -34.17
CA GLY A 782 -30.74 27.47 -34.54
C GLY A 782 -31.68 28.04 -33.48
N ARG A 783 -31.68 27.52 -32.24
CA ARG A 783 -32.53 28.01 -31.14
C ARG A 783 -32.06 29.38 -30.65
N ALA A 784 -32.99 30.33 -30.48
CA ALA A 784 -32.70 31.67 -29.98
C ALA A 784 -32.24 31.66 -28.51
N VAL A 785 -31.36 32.62 -28.16
CA VAL A 785 -30.79 32.80 -26.81
C VAL A 785 -31.83 33.20 -25.74
N SER A 786 -33.08 33.48 -26.16
CA SER A 786 -34.19 33.90 -25.28
C SER A 786 -34.95 32.76 -24.60
N ASP A 787 -34.54 31.49 -24.79
CA ASP A 787 -35.20 30.34 -24.16
C ASP A 787 -34.92 30.32 -22.64
N LYS A 788 -35.98 30.24 -21.81
CA LYS A 788 -35.87 30.23 -20.33
C LYS A 788 -35.03 29.06 -19.80
N SER A 789 -34.88 28.00 -20.59
CA SER A 789 -33.99 26.87 -20.29
C SER A 789 -32.50 27.25 -20.32
N ALA A 790 -32.10 28.31 -21.04
CA ALA A 790 -30.70 28.75 -21.14
C ALA A 790 -30.13 29.21 -19.79
N VAL A 791 -30.96 29.84 -18.94
CA VAL A 791 -30.56 30.25 -17.59
C VAL A 791 -30.20 29.02 -16.74
N GLY A 792 -31.00 27.95 -16.83
CA GLY A 792 -30.72 26.69 -16.14
C GLY A 792 -29.43 26.03 -16.61
N VAL A 793 -29.12 26.08 -17.92
CA VAL A 793 -27.87 25.56 -18.49
C VAL A 793 -26.66 26.32 -17.94
N VAL A 794 -26.71 27.66 -17.93
CA VAL A 794 -25.61 28.50 -17.43
C VAL A 794 -25.35 28.24 -15.94
N ILE A 795 -26.41 28.17 -15.12
CA ILE A 795 -26.29 27.86 -13.69
C ILE A 795 -25.70 26.46 -13.46
N ALA A 796 -26.15 25.47 -14.24
CA ALA A 796 -25.68 24.08 -14.11
C ALA A 796 -24.19 23.94 -14.46
N VAL A 797 -23.74 24.61 -15.53
CA VAL A 797 -22.34 24.60 -15.96
C VAL A 797 -21.47 25.39 -14.98
N ALA A 798 -21.93 26.58 -14.55
CA ALA A 798 -21.21 27.41 -13.59
C ALA A 798 -20.94 26.66 -12.28
N GLY A 799 -21.93 25.92 -11.78
CA GLY A 799 -21.78 25.10 -10.57
C GLY A 799 -20.77 23.96 -10.69
N ILE A 800 -20.56 23.40 -11.88
CA ILE A 800 -19.50 22.38 -12.07
C ILE A 800 -18.11 23.02 -12.17
N THR A 801 -18.02 24.24 -12.70
CA THR A 801 -16.73 24.92 -12.93
C THR A 801 -16.21 25.71 -11.72
N SER A 802 -17.08 26.04 -10.76
CA SER A 802 -16.75 26.69 -9.48
C SER A 802 -16.25 25.69 -8.46
#